data_AF-A0A074W9W5-F1
#
_entry.id   AF-A0A074W9W5-F1
#
_cell.length_a   1.000
_cell.length_b   1.000
_cell.length_c   1.000
_cell.angle_alpha   90.00
_cell.angle_beta   90.00
_cell.angle_gamma   90.00
#
_symmetry.space_group_name_H-M   'P 1'
#
loop_
_entity.id
_entity.type
_entity.pdbx_description
1 polymer ?
#
loop_
_entity_poly.entity_id
_entity_poly.type
_entity_poly.pdbx_seq_one_letter_code
_entity_poly.pdbx_strand_id
1 'polypeptide(L)'
;MAGEDGLNEVPLYAPDDVDPSRHVYLNPEIAKRLKPHQIEGVKFMWREITAPEDEDGQGCLLAHTMGLGKTAQSLALLTAIAETVKDKDKRDALPDDLKKAKGKLRALILCPPSLMANWKQEIATWCPDKLFHIFSLSSEVSAKALRLDELKSWRHLGGIMLCGYTMFTKLINNQSGKMQAFDEAEHALVTKLLLQKPHIVIADEVHSIKNDSSKTSLAVHKINTQRRIGLTGSPMSNNTAEIFALIDWVAPKFLGSKTEFKAHYQEPIEAGTYVDSTRYEVRKSMTKLAVLKRIIAPKLNRADITVLKGSLKSKVEFVLTIPLTDKQKLGYETYVQEILRGKAGEEGTTITQVKLFGWLSILQLLCNHPIIFRRKLLEPVNNKQKRGKRNTLNATEIEDAAYADAHVSQYDINKAIVDALLEVVPEDDSIELSYKTLLVRKIMRLSIEAGDKVLIFSQSIPSLNFLDRMLLSMGASYGRIQGDMAQDKREKVLKSMADGKFDVLLISTRAGGLGLNIQQANRVIIFDFAFNPTWEEQAIGRAYRLGQTKPVFVYRFVAGGTFEFALYDKQLFKTGLSSRVVDKKNPMRNANKKPGDWLKAPLDVPQQDISVEAGKDEHVMDKIIASQHGDQDEFIRSIKTMETLMGESKDEELTAEEMAEVENDVMKAKTRKLTGGPEVRSTLAPAMPQTDIVTGPQDQTNAHVSSSPAPSGRVVTRY
;
A
#
# COMPACT_ATOMS: atom_id res chain seq x y z
N MET A 1 23.20 25.68 -13.52
CA MET A 1 23.11 26.93 -14.30
C MET A 1 21.68 27.07 -14.77
N ALA A 2 21.01 28.15 -14.37
CA ALA A 2 19.78 28.61 -15.01
C ALA A 2 20.16 29.79 -15.88
N GLY A 3 19.70 29.79 -17.14
CA GLY A 3 19.87 30.85 -18.14
C GLY A 3 19.11 30.37 -19.37
N GLU A 4 17.94 30.93 -19.63
CA GLU A 4 17.81 31.95 -20.68
C GLU A 4 18.16 31.38 -22.05
N ASP A 5 17.30 30.48 -22.57
CA ASP A 5 17.07 30.24 -24.00
C ASP A 5 15.88 29.25 -24.17
N GLY A 6 14.78 29.69 -24.79
CA GLY A 6 13.84 28.90 -25.60
C GLY A 6 13.13 27.60 -25.11
N LEU A 7 13.35 27.08 -23.90
CA LEU A 7 12.91 25.73 -23.49
C LEU A 7 11.44 25.61 -23.00
N ASN A 8 10.46 25.96 -23.84
CA ASN A 8 9.04 25.60 -23.57
C ASN A 8 8.61 24.26 -24.18
N GLU A 9 9.51 23.59 -24.89
CA GLU A 9 9.21 22.32 -25.58
C GLU A 9 9.82 21.15 -24.82
N VAL A 10 8.96 20.33 -24.19
CA VAL A 10 9.35 19.08 -23.53
C VAL A 10 9.04 17.93 -24.48
N PRO A 11 10.03 17.35 -25.19
CA PRO A 11 9.77 16.27 -26.14
C PRO A 11 9.39 14.98 -25.43
N LEU A 12 8.36 14.31 -25.96
CA LEU A 12 7.94 12.95 -25.60
C LEU A 12 8.31 11.96 -26.70
N TYR A 13 8.29 12.39 -27.97
CA TYR A 13 8.74 11.64 -29.13
C TYR A 13 9.42 12.59 -30.11
N ALA A 14 10.74 12.49 -30.25
CA ALA A 14 11.54 13.32 -31.15
C ALA A 14 12.82 12.59 -31.58
N PRO A 15 12.71 11.49 -32.35
CA PRO A 15 13.89 10.78 -32.84
C PRO A 15 14.54 11.54 -34.01
N ASP A 16 15.87 11.51 -34.08
CA ASP A 16 16.67 12.34 -34.99
C ASP A 16 16.40 12.06 -36.49
N ASP A 17 15.82 10.91 -36.81
CA ASP A 17 15.53 10.41 -38.16
C ASP A 17 14.10 10.71 -38.64
N VAL A 18 13.27 11.33 -37.80
CA VAL A 18 11.87 11.69 -38.14
C VAL A 18 11.74 13.20 -38.32
N ASP A 19 10.89 13.61 -39.27
CA ASP A 19 10.57 15.02 -39.51
C ASP A 19 10.10 15.69 -38.20
N PRO A 20 10.70 16.84 -37.79
CA PRO A 20 10.29 17.60 -36.62
C PRO A 20 8.80 17.94 -36.56
N SER A 21 8.12 18.03 -37.71
CA SER A 21 6.65 18.23 -37.77
C SER A 21 5.87 17.10 -37.09
N ARG A 22 6.45 15.89 -37.00
CA ARG A 22 5.88 14.68 -36.40
C ARG A 22 6.30 14.48 -34.95
N HIS A 23 7.15 15.35 -34.41
CA HIS A 23 7.54 15.28 -33.01
C HIS A 23 6.33 15.54 -32.10
N VAL A 24 6.28 14.77 -31.02
CA VAL A 24 5.29 14.95 -29.97
C VAL A 24 5.96 15.62 -28.78
N TYR A 25 5.38 16.74 -28.39
CA TYR A 25 5.78 17.50 -27.21
C TYR A 25 4.66 17.49 -26.19
N LEU A 26 5.02 17.66 -24.93
CA LEU A 26 4.05 17.90 -23.89
C LEU A 26 3.38 19.27 -24.10
N ASN A 27 2.08 19.35 -23.79
CA ASN A 27 1.36 20.62 -23.82
C ASN A 27 2.12 21.70 -23.01
N PRO A 28 2.44 22.87 -23.62
CA PRO A 28 3.31 23.88 -22.99
C PRO A 28 2.79 24.41 -21.64
N GLU A 29 1.47 24.56 -21.50
CA GLU A 29 0.86 25.08 -20.27
C GLU A 29 0.94 24.07 -19.13
N ILE A 30 0.85 22.78 -19.44
CA ILE A 30 1.07 21.70 -18.47
C ILE A 30 2.57 21.61 -18.14
N ALA A 31 3.43 21.63 -19.16
CA ALA A 31 4.88 21.47 -19.02
C ALA A 31 5.49 22.49 -18.05
N LYS A 32 5.11 23.78 -18.16
CA LYS A 32 5.55 24.87 -17.27
C LYS A 32 5.23 24.64 -15.79
N ARG A 33 4.17 23.87 -15.51
CA ARG A 33 3.67 23.62 -14.14
C ARG A 33 4.23 22.34 -13.53
N LEU A 34 4.76 21.43 -14.35
CA LEU A 34 5.34 20.18 -13.88
C LEU A 34 6.76 20.39 -13.31
N LYS A 35 7.12 19.57 -12.34
CA LYS A 35 8.47 19.49 -11.77
C LYS A 35 9.33 18.50 -12.57
N PRO A 36 10.68 18.56 -12.47
CA PRO A 36 11.57 17.67 -13.23
C PRO A 36 11.25 16.17 -13.06
N HIS A 37 11.03 15.70 -11.82
CA HIS A 37 10.67 14.30 -11.58
C HIS A 37 9.33 13.90 -12.18
N GLN A 38 8.41 14.86 -12.33
CA GLN A 38 7.11 14.63 -12.95
C GLN A 38 7.25 14.53 -14.48
N ILE A 39 8.09 15.36 -15.09
CA ILE A 39 8.40 15.28 -16.52
C ILE A 39 9.00 13.91 -16.87
N GLU A 40 9.98 13.45 -16.09
CA GLU A 40 10.58 12.13 -16.29
C GLU A 40 9.56 10.99 -16.11
N GLY A 41 8.64 11.12 -15.14
CA GLY A 41 7.54 10.18 -14.98
C GLY A 41 6.58 10.17 -16.18
N VAL A 42 6.29 11.32 -16.79
CA VAL A 42 5.47 11.41 -18.01
C VAL A 42 6.18 10.76 -19.20
N LYS A 43 7.47 11.05 -19.42
CA LYS A 43 8.27 10.43 -20.49
C LYS A 43 8.34 8.91 -20.32
N PHE A 44 8.53 8.45 -19.09
CA PHE A 44 8.50 7.03 -18.77
C PHE A 44 7.16 6.38 -19.15
N MET A 45 6.04 6.96 -18.72
CA MET A 45 4.73 6.40 -19.06
C MET A 45 4.45 6.47 -20.57
N TRP A 46 4.88 7.54 -21.24
CA TRP A 46 4.78 7.66 -22.70
C TRP A 46 5.50 6.51 -23.38
N ARG A 47 6.79 6.30 -23.09
CA ARG A 47 7.61 5.22 -23.66
C ARG A 47 6.91 3.86 -23.54
N GLU A 48 6.41 3.51 -22.37
CA GLU A 48 5.77 2.21 -22.15
C GLU A 48 4.41 2.09 -22.87
N ILE A 49 3.62 3.16 -22.87
CA ILE A 49 2.27 3.16 -23.45
C ILE A 49 2.28 3.30 -24.97
N THR A 50 3.32 3.89 -25.57
CA THR A 50 3.42 4.07 -27.02
C THR A 50 4.40 3.12 -27.69
N ALA A 51 5.07 2.25 -26.94
CA ALA A 51 5.93 1.23 -27.51
C ALA A 51 5.15 0.32 -28.49
N PRO A 52 5.76 -0.07 -29.63
CA PRO A 52 5.16 -0.99 -30.59
C PRO A 52 4.73 -2.32 -29.96
N GLU A 53 3.71 -2.98 -30.52
CA GLU A 53 3.21 -4.28 -30.00
C GLU A 53 4.28 -5.39 -30.08
N ASP A 54 5.19 -5.31 -31.07
CA ASP A 54 6.31 -6.24 -31.26
C ASP A 54 7.48 -6.00 -30.27
N GLU A 55 7.46 -4.91 -29.49
CA GLU A 55 8.47 -4.53 -28.49
C GLU A 55 7.92 -4.50 -27.05
N ASP A 56 6.95 -5.37 -26.71
CA ASP A 56 6.33 -5.42 -25.38
C ASP A 56 5.62 -4.11 -24.96
N GLY A 57 4.90 -3.47 -25.91
CA GLY A 57 4.05 -2.28 -25.69
C GLY A 57 2.89 -2.50 -24.72
N GLN A 58 3.23 -2.62 -23.43
CA GLN A 58 2.35 -2.96 -22.31
C GLN A 58 2.16 -1.75 -21.36
N GLY A 59 1.47 -1.99 -20.25
CA GLY A 59 1.32 -1.01 -19.19
C GLY A 59 2.58 -0.76 -18.37
N CYS A 60 2.46 0.13 -17.39
CA CYS A 60 3.53 0.47 -16.47
C CYS A 60 3.00 0.85 -15.08
N LEU A 61 3.87 0.84 -14.09
CA LEU A 61 3.59 1.18 -12.70
C LEU A 61 4.35 2.46 -12.30
N LEU A 62 3.59 3.50 -11.96
CA LEU A 62 4.11 4.75 -11.42
C LEU A 62 3.98 4.73 -9.89
N ALA A 63 5.07 4.36 -9.22
CA ALA A 63 5.14 4.16 -7.78
C ALA A 63 5.72 5.38 -7.03
N HIS A 64 5.45 6.60 -7.50
CA HIS A 64 5.94 7.81 -6.83
C HIS A 64 5.31 7.99 -5.45
N THR A 65 6.11 8.38 -4.44
CA THR A 65 5.63 8.62 -3.07
C THR A 65 4.42 9.56 -3.06
N MET A 66 3.54 9.37 -2.09
CA MET A 66 2.39 10.24 -1.88
C MET A 66 2.81 11.72 -1.84
N GLY A 67 2.00 12.57 -2.47
CA GLY A 67 2.29 14.01 -2.56
C GLY A 67 3.18 14.44 -3.73
N LEU A 68 3.77 13.53 -4.50
CA LEU A 68 4.62 13.87 -5.66
C LEU A 68 3.84 14.23 -6.95
N GLY A 69 2.51 14.27 -6.91
CA GLY A 69 1.65 14.65 -8.04
C GLY A 69 1.56 13.59 -9.15
N LYS A 70 1.17 12.35 -8.80
CA LYS A 70 0.93 11.26 -9.77
C LYS A 70 -0.24 11.59 -10.71
N THR A 71 -1.33 12.10 -10.16
CA THR A 71 -2.53 12.51 -10.92
C THR A 71 -2.18 13.50 -12.02
N ALA A 72 -1.40 14.54 -11.70
CA ALA A 72 -0.93 15.53 -12.66
C ALA A 72 -0.13 14.89 -13.81
N GLN A 73 0.79 13.96 -13.51
CA GLN A 73 1.57 13.24 -14.52
C GLN A 73 0.69 12.39 -15.43
N SER A 74 -0.28 11.66 -14.86
CA SER A 74 -1.19 10.82 -15.66
C SER A 74 -2.10 11.66 -16.57
N LEU A 75 -2.57 12.81 -16.09
CA LEU A 75 -3.37 13.75 -16.89
C LEU A 75 -2.53 14.44 -17.98
N ALA A 76 -1.28 14.76 -17.69
CA ALA A 76 -0.32 15.29 -18.66
C ALA A 76 -0.09 14.31 -19.81
N LEU A 77 0.10 13.02 -19.48
CA LEU A 77 0.21 11.95 -20.46
C LEU A 77 -1.08 11.80 -21.30
N LEU A 78 -2.24 11.73 -20.65
CA LEU A 78 -3.52 11.60 -21.38
C LEU A 78 -3.74 12.77 -22.33
N THR A 79 -3.38 13.98 -21.90
CA THR A 79 -3.45 15.19 -22.73
C THR A 79 -2.58 15.06 -23.97
N ALA A 80 -1.30 14.69 -23.81
CA ALA A 80 -0.39 14.49 -24.93
C ALA A 80 -0.89 13.43 -25.93
N ILE A 81 -1.40 12.30 -25.43
CA ILE A 81 -1.97 11.25 -26.29
C ILE A 81 -3.22 11.77 -27.01
N ALA A 82 -4.12 12.47 -26.31
CA ALA A 82 -5.36 12.98 -26.90
C ALA A 82 -5.10 14.03 -27.99
N GLU A 83 -4.14 14.92 -27.78
CA GLU A 83 -3.68 15.89 -28.78
C GLU A 83 -3.08 15.18 -30.00
N THR A 84 -2.19 14.21 -29.77
CA THR A 84 -1.57 13.40 -30.83
C THR A 84 -2.59 12.58 -31.63
N VAL A 85 -3.62 12.03 -30.97
CA VAL A 85 -4.72 11.31 -31.62
C VAL A 85 -5.61 12.23 -32.46
N LYS A 86 -5.67 13.54 -32.15
CA LYS A 86 -6.46 14.51 -32.93
C LYS A 86 -5.67 15.03 -34.13
N ASP A 87 -4.39 15.32 -33.95
CA ASP A 87 -3.45 15.71 -35.01
C ASP A 87 -3.31 14.56 -36.05
N LYS A 88 -3.30 14.85 -37.35
CA LYS A 88 -3.17 13.80 -38.37
C LYS A 88 -1.72 13.43 -38.64
N ASP A 89 -0.82 14.39 -38.53
CA ASP A 89 0.58 14.24 -38.94
C ASP A 89 1.40 13.56 -37.84
N LYS A 90 0.96 13.70 -36.58
CA LYS A 90 1.61 13.10 -35.41
C LYS A 90 1.07 11.73 -35.01
N ARG A 91 -0.04 11.27 -35.61
CA ARG A 91 -0.66 9.97 -35.29
C ARG A 91 0.27 8.79 -35.51
N ASP A 92 1.25 8.93 -36.40
CA ASP A 92 2.18 7.85 -36.69
C ASP A 92 3.13 7.54 -35.54
N ALA A 93 3.31 8.47 -34.60
CA ALA A 93 4.05 8.24 -33.37
C ALA A 93 3.29 7.33 -32.37
N LEU A 94 2.01 7.05 -32.61
CA LEU A 94 1.20 6.19 -31.75
C LEU A 94 1.09 4.77 -32.31
N PRO A 95 0.93 3.75 -31.48
CA PRO A 95 0.63 2.39 -31.91
C PRO A 95 -0.80 2.24 -32.47
N ASP A 96 -1.03 1.18 -33.25
CA ASP A 96 -2.25 0.97 -34.04
C ASP A 96 -3.55 0.98 -33.23
N ASP A 97 -3.53 0.44 -32.02
CA ASP A 97 -4.66 0.43 -31.10
C ASP A 97 -5.10 1.85 -30.69
N LEU A 98 -4.14 2.76 -30.49
CA LEU A 98 -4.38 4.18 -30.22
C LEU A 98 -4.69 4.97 -31.49
N LYS A 99 -4.07 4.65 -32.64
CA LYS A 99 -4.42 5.25 -33.95
C LYS A 99 -5.89 5.03 -34.29
N LYS A 100 -6.43 3.84 -33.99
CA LYS A 100 -7.84 3.47 -34.20
C LYS A 100 -8.84 4.32 -33.41
N ALA A 101 -8.37 5.10 -32.42
CA ALA A 101 -9.24 6.02 -31.69
C ALA A 101 -9.81 7.16 -32.56
N LYS A 102 -9.16 7.52 -33.70
CA LYS A 102 -9.65 8.51 -34.68
C LYS A 102 -10.19 9.81 -34.03
N GLY A 103 -9.43 10.42 -33.12
CA GLY A 103 -9.85 11.64 -32.42
C GLY A 103 -10.71 11.41 -31.17
N LYS A 104 -11.12 10.16 -30.88
CA LYS A 104 -12.02 9.79 -29.77
C LYS A 104 -11.33 8.85 -28.79
N LEU A 105 -10.26 9.33 -28.16
CA LEU A 105 -9.58 8.60 -27.10
C LEU A 105 -10.58 8.26 -25.99
N ARG A 106 -10.50 7.05 -25.44
CA ARG A 106 -11.39 6.55 -24.38
C ARG A 106 -10.51 6.07 -23.24
N ALA A 107 -10.42 6.86 -22.19
CA ALA A 107 -9.67 6.54 -20.99
C ALA A 107 -10.64 6.13 -19.87
N LEU A 108 -10.35 5.00 -19.21
CA LEU A 108 -11.06 4.55 -18.02
C LEU A 108 -10.17 4.77 -16.80
N ILE A 109 -10.63 5.57 -15.85
CA ILE A 109 -9.93 5.80 -14.59
C ILE A 109 -10.67 5.07 -13.48
N LEU A 110 -10.01 4.08 -12.91
CA LEU A 110 -10.45 3.35 -11.73
C LEU A 110 -9.81 3.98 -10.49
N CYS A 111 -10.62 4.38 -9.52
CA CYS A 111 -10.11 4.98 -8.28
C CYS A 111 -11.00 4.61 -7.08
N PRO A 112 -10.52 4.78 -5.84
CA PRO A 112 -11.38 4.76 -4.67
C PRO A 112 -12.55 5.76 -4.80
N PRO A 113 -13.79 5.42 -4.38
CA PRO A 113 -14.93 6.32 -4.50
C PRO A 113 -14.71 7.71 -3.88
N SER A 114 -13.94 7.79 -2.79
CA SER A 114 -13.61 9.04 -2.11
C SER A 114 -12.73 9.99 -2.94
N LEU A 115 -11.99 9.47 -3.92
CA LEU A 115 -11.09 10.26 -4.76
C LEU A 115 -11.77 10.76 -6.05
N MET A 116 -13.00 10.32 -6.35
CA MET A 116 -13.68 10.69 -7.60
C MET A 116 -13.88 12.21 -7.74
N ALA A 117 -14.26 12.90 -6.65
CA ALA A 117 -14.42 14.35 -6.64
C ALA A 117 -13.08 15.06 -6.88
N ASN A 118 -12.02 14.59 -6.21
CA ASN A 118 -10.67 15.12 -6.40
C ASN A 118 -10.18 14.94 -7.85
N TRP A 119 -10.41 13.77 -8.45
CA TRP A 119 -10.07 13.54 -9.87
C TRP A 119 -10.80 14.50 -10.81
N LYS A 120 -12.08 14.81 -10.57
CA LYS A 120 -12.81 15.82 -11.36
C LYS A 120 -12.18 17.21 -11.26
N GLN A 121 -11.80 17.63 -10.05
CA GLN A 121 -11.15 18.91 -9.83
C GLN A 121 -9.75 18.97 -10.49
N GLU A 122 -8.96 17.90 -10.37
CA GLU A 122 -7.64 17.82 -10.98
C GLU A 122 -7.73 17.83 -12.51
N ILE A 123 -8.72 17.15 -13.12
CA ILE A 123 -8.97 17.22 -14.57
C ILE A 123 -9.25 18.66 -14.99
N ALA A 124 -10.12 19.38 -14.26
CA ALA A 124 -10.41 20.79 -14.55
C ALA A 124 -9.20 21.72 -14.33
N THR A 125 -8.26 21.32 -13.46
CA THR A 125 -7.08 22.12 -13.10
C THR A 125 -5.91 21.91 -14.06
N TRP A 126 -5.75 20.72 -14.63
CA TRP A 126 -4.58 20.34 -15.43
C TRP A 126 -4.86 20.19 -16.92
N CYS A 127 -6.04 19.68 -17.30
CA CYS A 127 -6.33 19.45 -18.72
C CYS A 127 -6.80 20.75 -19.39
N PRO A 128 -6.45 20.99 -20.66
CA PRO A 128 -6.99 22.10 -21.44
C PRO A 128 -8.52 22.06 -21.52
N ASP A 129 -9.14 23.24 -21.53
CA ASP A 129 -10.59 23.38 -21.62
C ASP A 129 -11.16 22.63 -22.83
N LYS A 130 -12.25 21.88 -22.60
CA LYS A 130 -12.98 21.12 -23.64
C LYS A 130 -12.16 20.03 -24.34
N LEU A 131 -10.96 19.68 -23.87
CA LEU A 131 -10.18 18.60 -24.48
C LEU A 131 -10.87 17.24 -24.31
N PHE A 132 -11.42 16.99 -23.12
CA PHE A 132 -12.08 15.75 -22.72
C PHE A 132 -13.55 15.97 -22.34
N HIS A 133 -14.42 15.07 -22.79
CA HIS A 133 -15.71 14.85 -22.13
C HIS A 133 -15.50 14.03 -20.87
N ILE A 134 -16.12 14.42 -19.76
CA ILE A 134 -15.98 13.78 -18.46
C ILE A 134 -17.27 13.05 -18.11
N PHE A 135 -17.18 11.75 -17.87
CA PHE A 135 -18.29 10.89 -17.44
C PHE A 135 -17.99 10.30 -16.06
N SER A 136 -19.01 10.02 -15.24
CA SER A 136 -18.77 9.50 -13.89
C SER A 136 -19.84 8.51 -13.43
N LEU A 137 -19.43 7.26 -13.23
CA LEU A 137 -20.27 6.22 -12.68
C LEU A 137 -20.22 6.25 -11.15
N SER A 138 -20.96 7.17 -10.54
CA SER A 138 -21.12 7.24 -9.08
C SER A 138 -22.40 6.56 -8.58
N SER A 139 -22.45 6.28 -7.28
CA SER A 139 -23.66 5.80 -6.62
C SER A 139 -24.76 6.88 -6.51
N GLU A 140 -24.40 8.15 -6.71
CA GLU A 140 -25.31 9.32 -6.61
C GLU A 140 -26.17 9.48 -7.86
N VAL A 141 -25.71 8.98 -9.02
CA VAL A 141 -26.54 8.86 -10.22
C VAL A 141 -27.60 7.79 -9.94
N SER A 142 -28.80 8.22 -9.52
CA SER A 142 -29.82 7.33 -8.96
C SER A 142 -30.47 6.41 -10.01
N ALA A 143 -30.56 6.83 -11.27
CA ALA A 143 -31.26 6.09 -12.31
C ALA A 143 -30.33 5.15 -13.12
N LYS A 144 -30.73 3.87 -13.22
CA LYS A 144 -30.13 2.84 -14.09
C LYS A 144 -29.98 3.33 -15.55
N ALA A 145 -31.01 4.02 -16.05
CA ALA A 145 -31.06 4.56 -17.41
C ALA A 145 -29.96 5.59 -17.69
N LEU A 146 -29.70 6.50 -16.73
CA LEU A 146 -28.66 7.53 -16.88
C LEU A 146 -27.26 6.92 -16.98
N ARG A 147 -26.98 5.82 -16.26
CA ARG A 147 -25.67 5.14 -16.35
C ARG A 147 -25.44 4.48 -17.71
N LEU A 148 -26.49 3.86 -18.27
CA LEU A 148 -26.40 3.29 -19.61
C LEU A 148 -26.22 4.39 -20.67
N ASP A 149 -26.88 5.52 -20.49
CA ASP A 149 -26.74 6.67 -21.38
C ASP A 149 -25.33 7.28 -21.31
N GLU A 150 -24.77 7.44 -20.10
CA GLU A 150 -23.38 7.88 -19.93
C GLU A 150 -22.38 6.93 -20.61
N LEU A 151 -22.57 5.61 -20.44
CA LEU A 151 -21.70 4.60 -21.07
C LEU A 151 -21.79 4.63 -22.60
N LYS A 152 -23.01 4.78 -23.15
CA LYS A 152 -23.23 4.94 -24.59
C LYS A 152 -22.59 6.23 -25.09
N SER A 153 -22.84 7.34 -24.41
CA SER A 153 -22.27 8.65 -24.72
C SER A 153 -20.74 8.62 -24.71
N TRP A 154 -20.13 7.98 -23.71
CA TRP A 154 -18.67 7.81 -23.64
C TRP A 154 -18.11 7.00 -24.82
N ARG A 155 -18.81 5.95 -25.27
CA ARG A 155 -18.43 5.21 -26.48
C ARG A 155 -18.44 6.11 -27.71
N HIS A 156 -19.45 6.96 -27.85
CA HIS A 156 -19.67 7.78 -29.06
C HIS A 156 -18.81 9.04 -29.11
N LEU A 157 -18.65 9.73 -27.98
CA LEU A 157 -17.93 11.00 -27.87
C LEU A 157 -16.44 10.81 -27.56
N GLY A 158 -16.05 9.72 -26.89
CA GLY A 158 -14.73 9.61 -26.29
C GLY A 158 -14.61 10.45 -25.01
N GLY A 159 -13.44 10.48 -24.41
CA GLY A 159 -13.14 11.21 -23.17
C GLY A 159 -12.75 10.30 -22.01
N ILE A 160 -12.90 10.85 -20.81
CA ILE A 160 -12.50 10.22 -19.54
C ILE A 160 -13.74 9.69 -18.83
N MET A 161 -13.73 8.40 -18.50
CA MET A 161 -14.73 7.75 -17.65
C MET A 161 -14.15 7.53 -16.26
N LEU A 162 -14.73 8.16 -15.24
CA LEU A 162 -14.39 7.95 -13.83
C LEU A 162 -15.29 6.85 -13.24
N CYS A 163 -14.68 5.80 -12.68
CA CYS A 163 -15.43 4.71 -12.06
C CYS A 163 -14.78 4.26 -10.74
N GLY A 164 -15.57 4.11 -9.69
CA GLY A 164 -15.11 3.52 -8.44
C GLY A 164 -14.87 2.01 -8.56
N TYR A 165 -13.83 1.45 -7.93
CA TYR A 165 -13.56 0.00 -7.95
C TYR A 165 -14.77 -0.87 -7.57
N THR A 166 -15.51 -0.44 -6.54
CA THR A 166 -16.70 -1.15 -6.05
C THR A 166 -17.85 -1.10 -7.05
N MET A 167 -18.02 0.02 -7.76
CA MET A 167 -19.03 0.17 -8.81
C MET A 167 -18.65 -0.68 -10.02
N PHE A 168 -17.42 -0.60 -10.49
CA PHE A 168 -16.90 -1.41 -11.59
C PHE A 168 -17.15 -2.90 -11.36
N THR A 169 -16.79 -3.39 -10.17
CA THR A 169 -16.98 -4.80 -9.79
C THR A 169 -18.45 -5.22 -9.78
N LYS A 170 -19.35 -4.33 -9.33
CA LYS A 170 -20.80 -4.59 -9.35
C LYS A 170 -21.35 -4.65 -10.77
N LEU A 171 -20.92 -3.74 -11.64
CA LEU A 171 -21.35 -3.69 -13.04
C LEU A 171 -20.88 -4.94 -13.80
N ILE A 172 -19.63 -5.34 -13.65
CA ILE A 172 -19.09 -6.54 -14.32
C ILE A 172 -19.74 -7.83 -13.83
N ASN A 173 -20.03 -7.95 -12.53
CA ASN A 173 -20.61 -9.16 -11.95
C ASN A 173 -22.17 -9.16 -11.89
N ASN A 174 -22.83 -8.16 -12.48
CA ASN A 174 -24.28 -7.92 -12.39
C ASN A 174 -24.84 -7.99 -10.95
N GLN A 175 -24.07 -7.53 -9.96
CA GLN A 175 -24.47 -7.64 -8.56
C GLN A 175 -25.46 -6.55 -8.18
N SER A 176 -26.68 -6.98 -7.89
CA SER A 176 -27.80 -6.14 -7.50
C SER A 176 -27.88 -6.07 -5.97
N GLY A 177 -27.49 -4.92 -5.40
CA GLY A 177 -27.76 -4.62 -3.99
C GLY A 177 -29.22 -4.16 -3.80
N LYS A 178 -29.42 -2.98 -3.20
CA LYS A 178 -30.73 -2.25 -3.22
C LYS A 178 -31.12 -1.72 -4.63
N MET A 179 -30.41 -2.11 -5.68
CA MET A 179 -30.56 -1.59 -7.04
C MET A 179 -31.12 -2.69 -7.94
N GLN A 180 -31.92 -2.31 -8.93
CA GLN A 180 -32.46 -3.22 -9.93
C GLN A 180 -31.35 -3.73 -10.85
N ALA A 181 -31.32 -5.06 -11.08
CA ALA A 181 -30.35 -5.71 -11.96
C ALA A 181 -30.42 -5.17 -13.39
N PHE A 182 -29.30 -5.23 -14.12
CA PHE A 182 -29.35 -5.14 -15.58
C PHE A 182 -29.96 -6.42 -16.14
N ASP A 183 -30.78 -6.29 -17.17
CA ASP A 183 -31.17 -7.46 -17.95
C ASP A 183 -29.94 -8.05 -18.68
N GLU A 184 -30.08 -9.23 -19.25
CA GLU A 184 -28.95 -9.93 -19.86
C GLU A 184 -28.32 -9.15 -21.04
N ALA A 185 -29.15 -8.47 -21.84
CA ALA A 185 -28.71 -7.70 -23.00
C ALA A 185 -27.98 -6.40 -22.59
N GLU A 186 -28.53 -5.68 -21.61
CA GLU A 186 -27.92 -4.50 -21.00
C GLU A 186 -26.62 -4.86 -20.29
N HIS A 187 -26.58 -5.97 -19.55
CA HIS A 187 -25.37 -6.42 -18.85
C HIS A 187 -24.26 -6.79 -19.84
N ALA A 188 -24.60 -7.50 -20.92
CA ALA A 188 -23.68 -7.79 -22.02
C ALA A 188 -23.15 -6.49 -22.66
N LEU A 189 -24.02 -5.48 -22.84
CA LEU A 189 -23.62 -4.17 -23.36
C LEU A 189 -22.66 -3.46 -22.39
N VAL A 190 -23.00 -3.34 -21.11
CA VAL A 190 -22.16 -2.69 -20.08
C VAL A 190 -20.79 -3.36 -20.02
N THR A 191 -20.76 -4.69 -19.97
CA THR A 191 -19.54 -5.49 -19.93
C THR A 191 -18.70 -5.24 -21.20
N LYS A 192 -19.32 -5.25 -22.38
CA LYS A 192 -18.64 -4.94 -23.64
C LYS A 192 -18.05 -3.52 -23.65
N LEU A 193 -18.79 -2.53 -23.15
CA LEU A 193 -18.33 -1.13 -23.11
C LEU A 193 -17.16 -0.94 -22.15
N LEU A 194 -17.23 -1.52 -20.95
CA LEU A 194 -16.19 -1.35 -19.94
C LEU A 194 -14.95 -2.19 -20.16
N LEU A 195 -15.07 -3.39 -20.76
CA LEU A 195 -13.93 -4.30 -20.93
C LEU A 195 -13.23 -4.17 -22.29
N GLN A 196 -13.97 -3.88 -23.38
CA GLN A 196 -13.42 -3.93 -24.75
C GLN A 196 -13.23 -2.56 -25.41
N LYS A 197 -13.87 -1.49 -24.90
CA LYS A 197 -13.81 -0.15 -25.51
C LYS A 197 -12.81 0.83 -24.90
N PRO A 198 -12.29 0.70 -23.66
CA PRO A 198 -11.20 1.56 -23.20
C PRO A 198 -9.97 1.34 -24.07
N HIS A 199 -9.32 2.43 -24.48
CA HIS A 199 -7.99 2.37 -25.09
C HIS A 199 -6.91 2.35 -24.01
N ILE A 200 -7.08 3.16 -22.97
CA ILE A 200 -6.15 3.28 -21.85
C ILE A 200 -6.92 3.11 -20.54
N VAL A 201 -6.32 2.40 -19.59
CA VAL A 201 -6.84 2.27 -18.22
C VAL A 201 -5.83 2.84 -17.25
N ILE A 202 -6.29 3.69 -16.34
CA ILE A 202 -5.50 4.19 -15.22
C ILE A 202 -6.15 3.68 -13.94
N ALA A 203 -5.41 2.92 -13.14
CA ALA A 203 -5.84 2.45 -11.83
C ALA A 203 -5.11 3.24 -10.74
N ASP A 204 -5.83 4.12 -10.07
CA ASP A 204 -5.34 4.87 -8.91
C ASP A 204 -5.42 4.01 -7.63
N GLU A 205 -4.45 4.16 -6.74
CA GLU A 205 -4.25 3.28 -5.58
C GLU A 205 -4.34 1.79 -5.95
N VAL A 206 -3.60 1.40 -6.98
CA VAL A 206 -3.64 0.05 -7.61
C VAL A 206 -3.34 -1.08 -6.63
N HIS A 207 -2.72 -0.79 -5.48
CA HIS A 207 -2.54 -1.73 -4.37
C HIS A 207 -3.89 -2.30 -3.86
N SER A 208 -5.01 -1.64 -4.15
CA SER A 208 -6.37 -2.16 -3.90
C SER A 208 -6.68 -3.45 -4.70
N ILE A 209 -5.89 -3.77 -5.72
CA ILE A 209 -6.08 -4.89 -6.67
C ILE A 209 -5.14 -6.08 -6.36
N LYS A 210 -4.29 -5.96 -5.33
CA LYS A 210 -3.21 -6.94 -5.02
C LYS A 210 -3.65 -8.38 -4.74
N ASN A 211 -4.91 -8.61 -4.40
CA ASN A 211 -5.43 -9.94 -4.08
C ASN A 211 -6.11 -10.55 -5.31
N ASP A 212 -5.43 -11.48 -5.99
CA ASP A 212 -5.91 -12.19 -7.19
C ASP A 212 -7.27 -12.88 -6.99
N SER A 213 -7.57 -13.31 -5.76
CA SER A 213 -8.84 -13.98 -5.42
C SER A 213 -10.01 -13.02 -5.19
N SER A 214 -9.74 -11.73 -5.04
CA SER A 214 -10.78 -10.75 -4.77
C SER A 214 -11.66 -10.55 -6.01
N LYS A 215 -12.98 -10.37 -5.78
CA LYS A 215 -13.93 -10.09 -6.87
C LYS A 215 -13.54 -8.85 -7.69
N THR A 216 -12.93 -7.87 -7.03
CA THR A 216 -12.41 -6.66 -7.68
C THR A 216 -11.27 -7.00 -8.61
N SER A 217 -10.25 -7.74 -8.13
CA SER A 217 -9.11 -8.14 -8.98
C SER A 217 -9.54 -8.99 -10.16
N LEU A 218 -10.41 -9.98 -9.94
CA LEU A 218 -10.98 -10.79 -11.01
C LEU A 218 -11.78 -9.97 -12.03
N ALA A 219 -12.46 -8.90 -11.61
CA ALA A 219 -13.18 -8.02 -12.53
C ALA A 219 -12.23 -7.14 -13.36
N VAL A 220 -11.20 -6.55 -12.74
CA VAL A 220 -10.26 -5.66 -13.44
C VAL A 220 -9.33 -6.44 -14.38
N HIS A 221 -8.97 -7.68 -14.06
CA HIS A 221 -8.18 -8.54 -14.96
C HIS A 221 -8.92 -8.91 -16.26
N LYS A 222 -10.25 -8.78 -16.32
CA LYS A 222 -11.04 -9.03 -17.53
C LYS A 222 -10.95 -7.89 -18.56
N ILE A 223 -10.29 -6.77 -18.25
CA ILE A 223 -10.17 -5.65 -19.18
C ILE A 223 -9.23 -6.03 -20.33
N ASN A 224 -9.64 -5.79 -21.57
CA ASN A 224 -8.94 -6.30 -22.76
C ASN A 224 -7.69 -5.47 -23.14
N THR A 225 -7.70 -4.16 -22.90
CA THR A 225 -6.55 -3.32 -23.28
C THR A 225 -5.30 -3.70 -22.47
N GLN A 226 -4.14 -3.71 -23.14
CA GLN A 226 -2.82 -3.93 -22.55
C GLN A 226 -2.20 -2.62 -22.03
N ARG A 227 -2.78 -1.46 -22.38
CA ARG A 227 -2.30 -0.14 -21.98
C ARG A 227 -2.86 0.25 -20.62
N ARG A 228 -2.27 -0.32 -19.58
CA ARG A 228 -2.72 -0.22 -18.19
C ARG A 228 -1.68 0.52 -17.35
N ILE A 229 -2.07 1.63 -16.73
CA ILE A 229 -1.21 2.42 -15.86
C ILE A 229 -1.65 2.20 -14.42
N GLY A 230 -0.77 1.61 -13.61
CA GLY A 230 -0.97 1.54 -12.17
C GLY A 230 -0.37 2.77 -11.49
N LEU A 231 -1.13 3.44 -10.62
CA LEU A 231 -0.62 4.49 -9.75
C LEU A 231 -0.63 3.98 -8.31
N THR A 232 0.50 4.10 -7.62
CA THR A 232 0.58 3.78 -6.19
C THR A 232 1.43 4.81 -5.47
N GLY A 233 0.94 5.30 -4.34
CA GLY A 233 1.68 6.22 -3.46
C GLY A 233 2.39 5.54 -2.32
N SER A 234 1.89 4.38 -1.91
CA SER A 234 2.49 3.56 -0.89
C SER A 234 3.85 3.08 -1.40
N PRO A 235 4.93 3.11 -0.58
CA PRO A 235 6.06 2.22 -0.86
C PRO A 235 5.43 0.84 -1.03
N MET A 236 5.65 0.15 -2.16
CA MET A 236 4.93 -1.08 -2.50
C MET A 236 5.08 -2.07 -1.34
N SER A 237 4.10 -2.02 -0.46
CA SER A 237 4.23 -2.51 0.90
C SER A 237 3.67 -3.89 0.84
N ASN A 238 4.56 -4.87 0.95
CA ASN A 238 4.35 -6.28 1.22
C ASN A 238 4.74 -7.20 0.07
N ASN A 239 5.93 -7.81 0.24
CA ASN A 239 6.32 -9.06 -0.39
C ASN A 239 6.47 -8.99 -1.93
N THR A 240 7.51 -9.63 -2.45
CA THR A 240 7.67 -9.91 -3.89
C THR A 240 6.38 -10.39 -4.58
N ALA A 241 5.46 -11.03 -3.85
CA ALA A 241 4.13 -11.40 -4.34
C ALA A 241 3.23 -10.22 -4.78
N GLU A 242 3.25 -9.09 -4.08
CA GLU A 242 2.46 -7.90 -4.50
C GLU A 242 3.06 -7.26 -5.74
N ILE A 243 4.39 -7.21 -5.82
CA ILE A 243 5.10 -6.76 -7.02
C ILE A 243 4.69 -7.62 -8.21
N PHE A 244 4.68 -8.94 -8.02
CA PHE A 244 4.22 -9.86 -9.05
C PHE A 244 2.80 -9.54 -9.52
N ALA A 245 1.84 -9.44 -8.59
CA ALA A 245 0.44 -9.17 -8.93
C ALA A 245 0.25 -7.82 -9.65
N LEU A 246 0.93 -6.77 -9.20
CA LEU A 246 0.85 -5.45 -9.82
C LEU A 246 1.50 -5.40 -11.20
N ILE A 247 2.68 -6.01 -11.35
CA ILE A 247 3.40 -6.07 -12.62
C ILE A 247 2.64 -6.95 -13.62
N ASP A 248 2.14 -8.11 -13.20
CA ASP A 248 1.33 -8.98 -14.07
C ASP A 248 0.03 -8.29 -14.50
N TRP A 249 -0.55 -7.45 -13.65
CA TRP A 249 -1.72 -6.67 -14.04
C TRP A 249 -1.40 -5.61 -15.11
N VAL A 250 -0.33 -4.82 -14.95
CA VAL A 250 0.02 -3.79 -15.95
C VAL A 250 0.66 -4.40 -17.21
N ALA A 251 1.39 -5.50 -17.05
CA ALA A 251 2.21 -6.16 -18.05
C ALA A 251 2.06 -7.68 -17.91
N PRO A 252 0.96 -8.28 -18.42
CA PRO A 252 0.68 -9.69 -18.26
C PRO A 252 1.80 -10.59 -18.78
N LYS A 253 2.11 -11.67 -18.04
CA LYS A 253 3.18 -12.64 -18.34
C LYS A 253 4.61 -12.08 -18.31
N PHE A 254 4.82 -10.80 -17.95
CA PHE A 254 6.14 -10.17 -17.95
C PHE A 254 7.14 -10.81 -16.98
N LEU A 255 6.66 -11.40 -15.87
CA LEU A 255 7.49 -12.08 -14.85
C LEU A 255 7.43 -13.61 -14.92
N GLY A 256 6.77 -14.18 -15.94
CA GLY A 256 6.50 -15.61 -16.02
C GLY A 256 5.35 -16.05 -15.12
N SER A 257 5.28 -17.34 -14.80
CA SER A 257 4.20 -17.87 -13.96
C SER A 257 4.41 -17.54 -12.48
N LYS A 258 3.32 -17.46 -11.72
CA LYS A 258 3.34 -17.22 -10.27
C LYS A 258 4.18 -18.25 -9.52
N THR A 259 4.12 -19.52 -9.94
CA THR A 259 4.85 -20.63 -9.31
C THR A 259 6.35 -20.50 -9.52
N GLU A 260 6.79 -20.21 -10.75
CA GLU A 260 8.20 -19.99 -11.06
C GLU A 260 8.75 -18.75 -10.36
N PHE A 261 7.99 -17.65 -10.36
CA PHE A 261 8.36 -16.43 -9.67
C PHE A 261 8.55 -16.67 -8.17
N LYS A 262 7.64 -17.44 -7.57
CA LYS A 262 7.70 -17.75 -6.14
C LYS A 262 8.98 -18.51 -5.77
N ALA A 263 9.30 -19.56 -6.53
CA ALA A 263 10.47 -20.39 -6.27
C ALA A 263 11.79 -19.66 -6.57
N HIS A 264 11.83 -18.84 -7.64
CA HIS A 264 13.07 -18.22 -8.11
C HIS A 264 13.41 -16.90 -7.40
N TYR A 265 12.41 -16.14 -6.98
CA TYR A 265 12.59 -14.82 -6.35
C TYR A 265 12.03 -14.76 -4.94
N GLN A 266 10.75 -15.07 -4.75
CA GLN A 266 10.08 -14.81 -3.47
C GLN A 266 10.70 -15.57 -2.29
N GLU A 267 10.77 -16.90 -2.37
CA GLU A 267 11.25 -17.73 -1.27
C GLU A 267 12.73 -17.44 -0.93
N PRO A 268 13.66 -17.31 -1.91
CA PRO A 268 15.04 -16.91 -1.62
C PRO A 268 15.19 -15.52 -1.00
N ILE A 269 14.38 -14.54 -1.45
CA ILE A 269 14.46 -13.17 -0.93
C ILE A 269 13.99 -13.12 0.52
N GLU A 270 12.84 -13.75 0.81
CA GLU A 270 12.28 -13.83 2.17
C GLU A 270 13.24 -14.55 3.13
N ALA A 271 13.84 -15.67 2.70
CA ALA A 271 14.74 -16.46 3.53
C ALA A 271 15.95 -15.67 4.05
N GLY A 272 16.49 -14.74 3.27
CA GLY A 272 17.65 -13.92 3.67
C GLY A 272 17.32 -12.63 4.40
N THR A 273 16.07 -12.40 4.80
CA THR A 273 15.69 -11.12 5.44
C THR A 273 15.65 -11.21 6.96
N TYR A 274 15.48 -12.38 7.56
CA TYR A 274 15.36 -12.54 9.01
C TYR A 274 16.68 -12.28 9.75
N VAL A 275 16.58 -12.03 11.07
CA VAL A 275 17.75 -11.81 11.95
C VAL A 275 18.60 -13.07 12.05
N ASP A 276 17.96 -14.23 12.06
CA ASP A 276 18.57 -15.55 12.18
C ASP A 276 18.95 -16.17 10.82
N SER A 277 18.84 -15.41 9.72
CA SER A 277 19.24 -15.88 8.39
C SER A 277 20.74 -16.13 8.32
N THR A 278 21.13 -17.25 7.73
CA THR A 278 22.54 -17.59 7.50
C THR A 278 23.20 -16.61 6.51
N ARG A 279 24.54 -16.48 6.57
CA ARG A 279 25.31 -15.67 5.61
C ARG A 279 25.05 -16.06 4.15
N TYR A 280 24.82 -17.33 3.87
CA TYR A 280 24.48 -17.80 2.54
C TYR A 280 23.09 -17.30 2.09
N GLU A 281 22.07 -17.43 2.94
CA GLU A 281 20.71 -16.95 2.65
C GLU A 281 20.67 -15.43 2.45
N VAL A 282 21.45 -14.69 3.25
CA VAL A 282 21.68 -13.24 3.09
C VAL A 282 22.13 -12.92 1.67
N ARG A 283 23.28 -13.47 1.25
CA ARG A 283 23.90 -13.14 -0.04
C ARG A 283 23.00 -13.54 -1.19
N LYS A 284 22.40 -14.74 -1.12
CA LYS A 284 21.44 -15.22 -2.12
C LYS A 284 20.22 -14.31 -2.25
N SER A 285 19.67 -13.83 -1.12
CA SER A 285 18.56 -12.86 -1.12
C SER A 285 18.96 -11.57 -1.82
N MET A 286 20.14 -11.02 -1.53
CA MET A 286 20.64 -9.79 -2.17
C MET A 286 20.86 -9.95 -3.68
N THR A 287 21.47 -11.04 -4.12
CA THR A 287 21.65 -11.36 -5.54
C THR A 287 20.30 -11.45 -6.26
N LYS A 288 19.35 -12.24 -5.74
CA LYS A 288 18.02 -12.40 -6.38
C LYS A 288 17.21 -11.12 -6.37
N LEU A 289 17.35 -10.29 -5.33
CA LEU A 289 16.75 -8.97 -5.27
C LEU A 289 17.32 -8.02 -6.34
N ALA A 290 18.63 -8.03 -6.55
CA ALA A 290 19.28 -7.22 -7.58
C ALA A 290 18.87 -7.64 -9.00
N VAL A 291 18.75 -8.96 -9.24
CA VAL A 291 18.21 -9.49 -10.50
C VAL A 291 16.79 -9.00 -10.72
N LEU A 292 15.91 -9.18 -9.72
CA LEU A 292 14.51 -8.79 -9.81
C LEU A 292 14.36 -7.29 -10.12
N LYS A 293 15.11 -6.43 -9.44
CA LYS A 293 15.14 -4.98 -9.69
C LYS A 293 15.44 -4.63 -11.15
N ARG A 294 16.49 -5.24 -11.71
CA ARG A 294 16.89 -4.98 -13.11
C ARG A 294 15.84 -5.45 -14.11
N ILE A 295 15.12 -6.54 -13.80
CA ILE A 295 14.04 -7.07 -14.65
C ILE A 295 12.80 -6.18 -14.61
N ILE A 296 12.40 -5.66 -13.44
CA ILE A 296 11.19 -4.83 -13.29
C ILE A 296 11.40 -3.37 -13.67
N ALA A 297 12.64 -2.86 -13.67
CA ALA A 297 12.96 -1.46 -13.93
C ALA A 297 12.32 -0.84 -15.18
N PRO A 298 12.16 -1.56 -16.33
CA PRO A 298 11.46 -1.01 -17.49
C PRO A 298 9.98 -0.71 -17.23
N LYS A 299 9.32 -1.48 -16.35
CA LYS A 299 7.88 -1.40 -16.06
C LYS A 299 7.54 -0.65 -14.78
N LEU A 300 8.54 -0.27 -13.98
CA LEU A 300 8.36 0.42 -12.69
C LEU A 300 9.17 1.71 -12.65
N ASN A 301 8.50 2.84 -12.47
CA ASN A 301 9.15 4.11 -12.16
C ASN A 301 8.85 4.52 -10.71
N ARG A 302 9.92 4.74 -9.96
CA ARG A 302 9.89 5.04 -8.54
C ARG A 302 10.60 6.37 -8.29
N ALA A 303 9.91 7.25 -7.56
CA ALA A 303 10.48 8.48 -7.03
C ALA A 303 10.07 8.63 -5.57
N ASP A 304 11.05 8.79 -4.70
CA ASP A 304 10.88 9.01 -3.27
C ASP A 304 10.80 10.51 -2.98
N ILE A 305 10.48 10.88 -1.73
CA ILE A 305 10.42 12.30 -1.33
C ILE A 305 11.77 13.02 -1.47
N THR A 306 12.85 12.27 -1.63
CA THR A 306 14.21 12.76 -1.90
C THR A 306 14.26 13.63 -3.16
N VAL A 307 13.40 13.40 -4.16
CA VAL A 307 13.31 14.23 -5.37
C VAL A 307 12.79 15.65 -5.09
N LEU A 308 12.16 15.85 -3.94
CA LEU A 308 11.70 17.15 -3.47
C LEU A 308 12.69 17.80 -2.49
N LYS A 309 13.89 17.24 -2.28
CA LYS A 309 14.94 17.88 -1.46
C LYS A 309 15.17 19.31 -1.99
N GLY A 310 14.97 20.29 -1.11
CA GLY A 310 15.05 21.73 -1.44
C GLY A 310 13.71 22.39 -1.80
N SER A 311 12.67 21.64 -2.17
CA SER A 311 11.31 22.17 -2.45
C SER A 311 10.34 22.04 -1.27
N LEU A 312 10.63 21.16 -0.31
CA LEU A 312 9.88 20.98 0.94
C LEU A 312 10.79 21.26 2.14
N LYS A 313 10.20 21.74 3.23
CA LYS A 313 10.89 21.82 4.53
C LYS A 313 11.14 20.42 5.09
N SER A 314 11.98 20.33 6.12
CA SER A 314 12.33 19.04 6.74
C SER A 314 11.10 18.32 7.31
N LYS A 315 11.15 16.98 7.25
CA LYS A 315 10.25 16.09 7.99
C LYS A 315 11.08 15.29 8.98
N VAL A 316 10.67 15.24 10.24
CA VAL A 316 11.27 14.37 11.25
C VAL A 316 10.19 13.48 11.84
N GLU A 317 10.45 12.17 11.87
CA GLU A 317 9.54 11.19 12.48
C GLU A 317 10.18 10.59 13.73
N PHE A 318 9.61 10.90 14.89
CA PHE A 318 9.99 10.38 16.19
C PHE A 318 9.14 9.19 16.58
N VAL A 319 9.80 8.14 17.06
CA VAL A 319 9.19 6.94 17.60
C VAL A 319 9.46 6.94 19.09
N LEU A 320 8.38 7.10 19.86
CA LEU A 320 8.41 7.30 21.29
C LEU A 320 7.96 6.00 21.96
N THR A 321 8.90 5.32 22.63
CA THR A 321 8.59 4.12 23.41
C THR A 321 8.20 4.51 24.82
N ILE A 322 6.97 4.16 25.19
CA ILE A 322 6.31 4.60 26.43
C ILE A 322 5.94 3.34 27.23
N PRO A 323 6.25 3.25 28.54
CA PRO A 323 5.89 2.10 29.36
C PRO A 323 4.39 2.14 29.70
N LEU A 324 3.86 1.04 30.22
CA LEU A 324 2.53 1.01 30.82
C LEU A 324 2.57 1.64 32.22
N THR A 325 1.47 2.28 32.66
CA THR A 325 1.26 2.62 34.08
C THR A 325 1.04 1.37 34.91
N ASP A 326 1.18 1.44 36.23
CA ASP A 326 0.97 0.27 37.12
C ASP A 326 -0.42 -0.34 36.96
N LYS A 327 -1.45 0.50 36.80
CA LYS A 327 -2.82 0.05 36.55
C LYS A 327 -2.98 -0.60 35.18
N GLN A 328 -2.34 -0.07 34.14
CA GLN A 328 -2.32 -0.69 32.81
C GLN A 328 -1.57 -2.03 32.84
N LYS A 329 -0.43 -2.11 33.54
CA LYS A 329 0.38 -3.33 33.67
C LYS A 329 -0.43 -4.44 34.34
N LEU A 330 -1.06 -4.14 35.48
CA LEU A 330 -1.88 -5.09 36.21
C LEU A 330 -3.06 -5.59 35.36
N GLY A 331 -3.80 -4.67 34.71
CA GLY A 331 -4.91 -5.06 33.83
C GLY A 331 -4.46 -5.89 32.62
N TYR A 332 -3.27 -5.60 32.08
CA TYR A 332 -2.71 -6.32 30.93
C TYR A 332 -2.31 -7.73 31.33
N GLU A 333 -1.64 -7.90 32.47
CA GLU A 333 -1.27 -9.20 33.02
C GLU A 333 -2.50 -10.05 33.29
N THR A 334 -3.52 -9.49 33.96
CA THR A 334 -4.79 -10.18 34.19
C THR A 334 -5.47 -10.58 32.88
N TYR A 335 -5.52 -9.69 31.89
CA TYR A 335 -6.11 -10.00 30.58
C TYR A 335 -5.41 -11.17 29.89
N VAL A 336 -4.08 -11.13 29.81
CA VAL A 336 -3.31 -12.19 29.17
C VAL A 336 -3.47 -13.51 29.93
N GLN A 337 -3.44 -13.48 31.26
CA GLN A 337 -3.65 -14.67 32.09
C GLN A 337 -5.04 -15.28 31.88
N GLU A 338 -6.11 -14.50 31.93
CA GLU A 338 -7.47 -15.00 31.77
C GLU A 338 -7.75 -15.52 30.36
N ILE A 339 -7.25 -14.85 29.31
CA ILE A 339 -7.34 -15.34 27.93
C ILE A 339 -6.53 -16.64 27.74
N LEU A 340 -5.40 -16.80 28.44
CA LEU A 340 -4.61 -18.04 28.39
C LEU A 340 -5.25 -19.16 29.22
N ARG A 341 -5.83 -18.85 30.39
CA ARG A 341 -6.56 -19.79 31.24
C ARG A 341 -7.83 -20.32 30.57
N GLY A 342 -8.59 -19.44 29.91
CA GLY A 342 -9.76 -19.83 29.11
C GLY A 342 -9.42 -20.83 28.00
N LYS A 343 -8.16 -20.88 27.53
CA LYS A 343 -7.69 -21.89 26.56
C LYS A 343 -7.34 -23.23 27.20
N ALA A 344 -6.92 -23.25 28.47
CA ALA A 344 -6.52 -24.47 29.16
C ALA A 344 -7.72 -25.38 29.49
N GLY A 345 -8.95 -24.84 29.51
CA GLY A 345 -10.17 -25.61 29.72
C GLY A 345 -10.74 -26.31 28.47
N GLU A 346 -10.28 -25.93 27.27
CA GLU A 346 -10.68 -26.54 25.99
C GLU A 346 -9.46 -27.20 25.33
N GLU A 347 -9.12 -28.42 25.74
CA GLU A 347 -8.09 -29.21 25.07
C GLU A 347 -8.41 -29.35 23.56
N GLY A 348 -7.59 -28.73 22.71
CA GLY A 348 -7.60 -28.91 21.26
C GLY A 348 -8.07 -27.72 20.40
N THR A 349 -8.50 -26.59 20.98
CA THR A 349 -8.96 -25.45 20.19
C THR A 349 -7.78 -24.67 19.59
N THR A 350 -7.50 -24.87 18.28
CA THR A 350 -6.51 -24.08 17.55
C THR A 350 -6.92 -22.60 17.51
N ILE A 351 -6.07 -21.70 18.02
CA ILE A 351 -6.33 -20.25 17.97
C ILE A 351 -6.37 -19.82 16.50
N THR A 352 -7.57 -19.47 16.02
CA THR A 352 -7.71 -18.88 14.69
C THR A 352 -7.12 -17.46 14.69
N GLN A 353 -6.54 -17.06 13.56
CA GLN A 353 -6.01 -15.70 13.36
C GLN A 353 -7.07 -14.63 13.69
N VAL A 354 -8.34 -14.87 13.34
CA VAL A 354 -9.46 -13.96 13.63
C VAL A 354 -9.60 -13.68 15.14
N LYS A 355 -9.55 -14.73 15.98
CA LYS A 355 -9.65 -14.58 17.44
C LYS A 355 -8.43 -13.85 18.00
N LEU A 356 -7.23 -14.19 17.52
CA LEU A 356 -5.99 -13.54 17.96
C LEU A 356 -6.02 -12.03 17.70
N PHE A 357 -6.33 -11.59 16.48
CA PHE A 357 -6.39 -10.17 16.16
C PHE A 357 -7.52 -9.46 16.91
N GLY A 358 -8.64 -10.14 17.17
CA GLY A 358 -9.69 -9.64 18.06
C GLY A 358 -9.18 -9.33 19.46
N TRP A 359 -8.50 -10.29 20.10
CA TRP A 359 -7.90 -10.10 21.42
C TRP A 359 -6.87 -8.97 21.46
N LEU A 360 -5.98 -8.90 20.46
CA LEU A 360 -4.98 -7.84 20.36
C LEU A 360 -5.62 -6.45 20.16
N SER A 361 -6.72 -6.36 19.39
CA SER A 361 -7.44 -5.09 19.19
C SER A 361 -8.06 -4.56 20.49
N ILE A 362 -8.55 -5.45 21.35
CA ILE A 362 -9.10 -5.08 22.67
C ILE A 362 -7.96 -4.69 23.61
N LEU A 363 -6.87 -5.48 23.64
CA LEU A 363 -5.70 -5.20 24.46
C LEU A 363 -5.01 -3.87 24.09
N GLN A 364 -5.07 -3.46 22.82
CA GLN A 364 -4.63 -2.14 22.37
C GLN A 364 -5.37 -1.01 23.09
N LEU A 365 -6.68 -1.16 23.33
CA LEU A 365 -7.46 -0.15 24.04
C LEU A 365 -6.93 0.07 25.46
N LEU A 366 -6.46 -1.00 26.11
CA LEU A 366 -5.85 -0.90 27.44
C LEU A 366 -4.50 -0.18 27.37
N CYS A 367 -3.69 -0.48 26.35
CA CYS A 367 -2.42 0.21 26.10
C CYS A 367 -2.62 1.71 25.82
N ASN A 368 -3.76 2.07 25.22
CA ASN A 368 -4.15 3.45 24.97
C ASN A 368 -4.62 4.15 26.24
N HIS A 369 -5.61 3.59 26.94
CA HIS A 369 -6.07 4.07 28.25
C HIS A 369 -6.99 3.05 28.95
N PRO A 370 -6.86 2.81 30.28
CA PRO A 370 -7.71 1.90 31.04
C PRO A 370 -9.22 2.07 30.84
N ILE A 371 -9.73 3.30 30.91
CA ILE A 371 -11.17 3.57 30.74
C ILE A 371 -11.71 3.21 29.35
N ILE A 372 -10.89 3.29 28.30
CA ILE A 372 -11.33 2.92 26.94
C ILE A 372 -11.61 1.42 26.90
N PHE A 373 -10.66 0.64 27.44
CA PHE A 373 -10.80 -0.79 27.60
C PHE A 373 -12.00 -1.16 28.48
N ARG A 374 -12.15 -0.52 29.65
CA ARG A 374 -13.28 -0.74 30.56
C ARG A 374 -14.62 -0.50 29.88
N ARG A 375 -14.77 0.64 29.20
CA ARG A 375 -16.00 0.98 28.45
C ARG A 375 -16.29 -0.05 27.36
N LYS A 376 -15.26 -0.57 26.68
CA LYS A 376 -15.41 -1.63 25.67
C LYS A 376 -15.90 -2.94 26.28
N LEU A 377 -15.39 -3.31 27.46
CA LEU A 377 -15.86 -4.51 28.18
C LEU A 377 -17.32 -4.40 28.64
N LEU A 378 -17.78 -3.19 28.97
CA LEU A 378 -19.15 -2.90 29.41
C LEU A 378 -20.15 -2.68 28.26
N GLU A 379 -19.72 -2.74 27.00
CA GLU A 379 -20.63 -2.57 25.88
C GLU A 379 -21.75 -3.62 25.92
N PRO A 380 -23.02 -3.21 25.74
CA PRO A 380 -24.12 -4.16 25.73
C PRO A 380 -24.05 -5.04 24.47
N VAL A 381 -24.27 -6.34 24.63
CA VAL A 381 -24.32 -7.30 23.51
C VAL A 381 -25.45 -6.91 22.56
N ASN A 382 -25.11 -6.28 21.45
CA ASN A 382 -26.10 -5.83 20.48
C ASN A 382 -26.38 -6.96 19.48
N ASN A 383 -27.41 -7.77 19.76
CA ASN A 383 -27.85 -8.90 18.91
C ASN A 383 -28.31 -8.49 17.48
N LYS A 384 -28.27 -7.20 17.13
CA LYS A 384 -28.65 -6.68 15.80
C LYS A 384 -27.54 -6.76 14.74
N GLN A 385 -26.29 -7.06 15.08
CA GLN A 385 -25.28 -7.42 14.08
C GLN A 385 -25.49 -8.87 13.61
N LYS A 386 -26.51 -9.08 12.76
CA LYS A 386 -26.72 -10.34 12.04
C LYS A 386 -25.43 -10.75 11.33
N ARG A 387 -25.03 -12.01 11.54
CA ARG A 387 -24.01 -12.78 10.81
C ARG A 387 -23.97 -12.36 9.33
N GLY A 388 -23.02 -11.51 8.96
CA GLY A 388 -22.66 -11.31 7.56
C GLY A 388 -22.20 -12.63 6.98
N LYS A 389 -22.55 -12.92 5.71
CA LYS A 389 -22.07 -14.11 4.99
C LYS A 389 -20.56 -14.26 5.20
N ARG A 390 -20.12 -15.44 5.67
CA ARG A 390 -18.71 -15.86 5.71
C ARG A 390 -18.17 -15.78 4.28
N ASN A 391 -17.53 -14.67 3.94
CA ASN A 391 -16.54 -14.67 2.88
C ASN A 391 -15.23 -15.20 3.49
N THR A 392 -14.48 -15.99 2.73
CA THR A 392 -13.09 -16.31 3.05
C THR A 392 -12.27 -15.02 2.94
N LEU A 393 -12.12 -14.33 4.07
CA LEU A 393 -11.23 -13.19 4.20
C LEU A 393 -9.79 -13.71 4.28
N ASN A 394 -8.86 -13.05 3.59
CA ASN A 394 -7.43 -13.36 3.73
C ASN A 394 -6.89 -12.80 5.07
N ALA A 395 -5.65 -13.14 5.44
CA ALA A 395 -5.06 -12.72 6.72
C ALA A 395 -5.08 -11.19 6.92
N THR A 396 -4.79 -10.41 5.87
CA THR A 396 -4.77 -8.93 5.92
C THR A 396 -6.17 -8.33 6.04
N GLU A 397 -7.16 -8.92 5.37
CA GLU A 397 -8.57 -8.50 5.47
C GLU A 397 -9.15 -8.85 6.85
N ILE A 398 -8.70 -9.95 7.46
CA ILE A 398 -9.02 -10.31 8.84
C ILE A 398 -8.39 -9.32 9.82
N GLU A 399 -7.12 -8.95 9.61
CA GLU A 399 -6.43 -7.91 10.38
C GLU A 399 -7.21 -6.60 10.31
N ASP A 400 -7.53 -6.13 9.10
CA ASP A 400 -8.30 -4.90 8.90
C ASP A 400 -9.72 -5.01 9.50
N ALA A 401 -10.37 -6.18 9.43
CA ALA A 401 -11.68 -6.38 10.03
C ALA A 401 -11.65 -6.44 11.57
N ALA A 402 -10.56 -6.91 12.19
CA ALA A 402 -10.44 -7.01 13.64
C ALA A 402 -10.46 -5.63 14.32
N TYR A 403 -9.91 -4.60 13.67
CA TYR A 403 -9.97 -3.22 14.13
C TYR A 403 -11.30 -2.51 13.80
N ALA A 404 -12.25 -3.20 13.13
CA ALA A 404 -13.57 -2.65 12.84
C ALA A 404 -14.54 -2.91 14.00
N ASP A 405 -14.42 -2.13 15.07
CA ASP A 405 -15.35 -1.98 16.21
C ASP A 405 -16.21 -3.22 16.55
N ALA A 406 -15.59 -4.39 16.68
CA ALA A 406 -16.26 -5.64 16.99
C ALA A 406 -16.57 -5.75 18.49
N HIS A 407 -17.64 -6.47 18.84
CA HIS A 407 -18.04 -6.66 20.23
C HIS A 407 -17.16 -7.71 20.93
N VAL A 408 -16.84 -7.50 22.21
CA VAL A 408 -15.92 -8.33 23.01
C VAL A 408 -16.38 -9.80 23.08
N SER A 409 -17.69 -10.04 23.15
CA SER A 409 -18.29 -11.38 23.17
C SER A 409 -18.07 -12.20 21.90
N GLN A 410 -17.67 -11.58 20.78
CA GLN A 410 -17.35 -12.29 19.53
C GLN A 410 -16.03 -13.08 19.64
N TYR A 411 -15.26 -12.86 20.72
CA TYR A 411 -13.93 -13.42 20.93
C TYR A 411 -13.84 -14.27 22.19
N ASP A 412 -14.95 -14.87 22.63
CA ASP A 412 -15.04 -15.79 23.77
C ASP A 412 -14.61 -15.19 25.12
N ILE A 413 -14.65 -13.86 25.24
CA ILE A 413 -14.46 -13.16 26.50
C ILE A 413 -15.81 -13.21 27.24
N ASN A 414 -15.94 -14.18 28.13
CA ASN A 414 -17.15 -14.42 28.89
C ASN A 414 -17.30 -13.43 30.06
N LYS A 415 -18.47 -13.46 30.72
CA LYS A 415 -18.77 -12.57 31.83
C LYS A 415 -17.78 -12.70 33.00
N ALA A 416 -17.32 -13.90 33.34
CA ALA A 416 -16.37 -14.11 34.43
C ALA A 416 -15.01 -13.43 34.16
N ILE A 417 -14.51 -13.51 32.92
CA ILE A 417 -13.30 -12.80 32.50
C ILE A 417 -13.51 -11.29 32.56
N VAL A 418 -14.68 -10.80 32.10
CA VAL A 418 -15.03 -9.38 32.20
C VAL A 418 -15.03 -8.92 33.65
N ASP A 419 -15.71 -9.64 34.54
CA ASP A 419 -15.83 -9.29 35.96
C ASP A 419 -14.44 -9.22 36.62
N ALA A 420 -13.57 -10.21 36.40
CA ALA A 420 -12.19 -10.21 36.90
C ALA A 420 -11.35 -9.02 36.39
N LEU A 421 -11.56 -8.61 35.14
CA LEU A 421 -10.88 -7.44 34.57
C LEU A 421 -11.42 -6.12 35.12
N LEU A 422 -12.73 -6.04 35.38
CA LEU A 422 -13.37 -4.85 35.95
C LEU A 422 -12.97 -4.60 37.42
N GLU A 423 -12.53 -5.62 38.15
CA GLU A 423 -11.98 -5.44 39.50
C GLU A 423 -10.62 -4.73 39.49
N VAL A 424 -9.82 -4.96 38.44
CA VAL A 424 -8.45 -4.48 38.33
C VAL A 424 -8.36 -3.13 37.61
N VAL A 425 -9.20 -2.92 36.59
CA VAL A 425 -9.15 -1.75 35.72
C VAL A 425 -9.95 -0.59 36.31
N PRO A 426 -9.35 0.59 36.53
CA PRO A 426 -10.04 1.72 37.16
C PRO A 426 -11.24 2.25 36.36
N GLU A 427 -12.23 2.81 37.08
CA GLU A 427 -13.40 3.52 36.53
C GLU A 427 -13.11 4.97 36.14
N ASP A 428 -11.98 5.49 36.59
CA ASP A 428 -11.55 6.87 36.42
C ASP A 428 -11.08 7.14 34.98
N ASP A 429 -11.44 8.31 34.45
CA ASP A 429 -11.02 8.82 33.14
C ASP A 429 -9.94 9.91 33.21
N SER A 430 -9.29 10.05 34.36
CA SER A 430 -8.10 10.86 34.55
C SER A 430 -7.00 10.55 33.55
N ILE A 431 -6.46 11.61 32.94
CA ILE A 431 -5.47 11.56 31.86
C ILE A 431 -4.17 10.88 32.34
N GLU A 432 -3.90 10.94 33.63
CA GLU A 432 -2.72 10.40 34.33
C GLU A 432 -2.66 8.87 34.33
N LEU A 433 -3.77 8.18 34.04
CA LEU A 433 -3.84 6.72 34.00
C LEU A 433 -3.18 6.12 32.75
N SER A 434 -2.77 6.94 31.78
CA SER A 434 -1.98 6.53 30.63
C SER A 434 -0.91 7.57 30.28
N TYR A 435 0.33 7.11 30.19
CA TYR A 435 1.44 7.97 29.75
C TYR A 435 1.30 8.42 28.29
N LYS A 436 0.60 7.66 27.44
CA LYS A 436 0.30 8.10 26.06
C LYS A 436 -0.56 9.37 26.07
N THR A 437 -1.58 9.43 26.91
CA THR A 437 -2.52 10.58 26.96
C THR A 437 -1.89 11.81 27.59
N LEU A 438 -1.04 11.61 28.61
CA LEU A 438 -0.18 12.67 29.15
C LEU A 438 0.74 13.27 28.07
N LEU A 439 1.30 12.42 27.21
CA LEU A 439 2.15 12.86 26.11
C LEU A 439 1.37 13.62 25.04
N VAL A 440 0.15 13.19 24.69
CA VAL A 440 -0.74 13.97 23.79
C VAL A 440 -0.94 15.37 24.35
N ARG A 441 -1.31 15.49 25.63
CA ARG A 441 -1.53 16.77 26.30
C ARG A 441 -0.29 17.67 26.21
N LYS A 442 0.90 17.12 26.47
CA LYS A 442 2.17 17.85 26.47
C LYS A 442 2.57 18.32 25.07
N ILE A 443 2.55 17.42 24.07
CA ILE A 443 2.86 17.76 22.67
C ILE A 443 1.88 18.81 22.16
N MET A 444 0.60 18.66 22.45
CA MET A 444 -0.44 19.60 22.02
C MET A 444 -0.20 20.99 22.60
N ARG A 445 0.01 21.12 23.92
CA ARG A 445 0.24 22.40 24.59
C ARG A 445 1.46 23.12 23.99
N LEU A 446 2.59 22.42 23.90
CA LEU A 446 3.84 22.98 23.35
C LEU A 446 3.71 23.35 21.86
N SER A 447 2.92 22.58 21.09
CA SER A 447 2.68 22.89 19.67
C SER A 447 1.82 24.14 19.51
N ILE A 448 0.78 24.30 20.31
CA ILE A 448 -0.09 25.50 20.28
C ILE A 448 0.71 26.74 20.70
N GLU A 449 1.55 26.62 21.76
CA GLU A 449 2.48 27.68 22.17
C GLU A 449 3.46 28.08 21.06
N ALA A 450 3.86 27.13 20.21
CA ALA A 450 4.70 27.37 19.03
C ALA A 450 3.93 27.93 17.81
N GLY A 451 2.61 28.12 17.91
CA GLY A 451 1.76 28.55 16.79
C GLY A 451 1.60 27.50 15.69
N ASP A 452 1.74 26.22 16.06
CA ASP A 452 1.60 25.07 15.17
C ASP A 452 0.25 24.38 15.35
N LYS A 453 -0.25 23.78 14.27
CA LYS A 453 -1.51 23.02 14.27
C LYS A 453 -1.23 21.52 14.31
N VAL A 454 -2.04 20.80 15.08
CA VAL A 454 -1.83 19.40 15.45
C VAL A 454 -2.90 18.49 14.86
N LEU A 455 -2.46 17.43 14.17
CA LEU A 455 -3.32 16.32 13.76
C LEU A 455 -3.12 15.15 14.71
N ILE A 456 -4.21 14.57 15.21
CA ILE A 456 -4.16 13.37 16.05
C ILE A 456 -4.91 12.26 15.32
N PHE A 457 -4.16 11.22 14.94
CA PHE A 457 -4.68 10.04 14.28
C PHE A 457 -4.83 8.87 15.25
N SER A 458 -5.97 8.20 15.16
CA SER A 458 -6.23 6.95 15.87
C SER A 458 -7.02 5.99 14.98
N GLN A 459 -6.62 4.72 14.98
CA GLN A 459 -7.31 3.63 14.28
C GLN A 459 -8.60 3.24 15.01
N SER A 460 -8.64 3.43 16.34
CA SER A 460 -9.77 3.07 17.19
C SER A 460 -10.76 4.22 17.38
N ILE A 461 -12.03 3.97 17.06
CA ILE A 461 -13.14 4.90 17.35
C ILE A 461 -13.35 5.08 18.87
N PRO A 462 -13.31 4.03 19.70
CA PRO A 462 -13.32 4.19 21.16
C PRO A 462 -12.20 5.11 21.68
N SER A 463 -10.98 4.99 21.15
CA SER A 463 -9.88 5.89 21.50
C SER A 463 -10.16 7.33 21.09
N LEU A 464 -10.70 7.55 19.87
CA LEU A 464 -11.11 8.88 19.43
C LEU A 464 -12.19 9.48 20.33
N ASN A 465 -13.19 8.70 20.76
CA ASN A 465 -14.24 9.15 21.68
C ASN A 465 -13.70 9.53 23.07
N PHE A 466 -12.61 8.91 23.50
CA PHE A 466 -11.92 9.30 24.72
C PHE A 466 -11.15 10.60 24.52
N LEU A 467 -10.35 10.71 23.44
CA LEU A 467 -9.61 11.93 23.12
C LEU A 467 -10.53 13.13 22.92
N ASP A 468 -11.69 12.93 22.31
CA ASP A 468 -12.77 13.92 22.15
C ASP A 468 -13.18 14.51 23.51
N ARG A 469 -13.48 13.64 24.49
CA ARG A 469 -13.82 14.05 25.86
C ARG A 469 -12.67 14.70 26.61
N MET A 470 -11.46 14.18 26.41
CA MET A 470 -10.24 14.75 27.00
C MET A 470 -10.00 16.18 26.51
N LEU A 471 -10.18 16.43 25.20
CA LEU A 471 -10.03 17.78 24.65
C LEU A 471 -11.13 18.73 25.13
N LEU A 472 -12.37 18.24 25.27
CA LEU A 472 -13.48 19.01 25.85
C LEU A 472 -13.22 19.40 27.31
N SER A 473 -12.75 18.45 28.15
CA SER A 473 -12.47 18.73 29.56
C SER A 473 -11.31 19.70 29.75
N MET A 474 -10.37 19.73 28.80
CA MET A 474 -9.27 20.70 28.75
C MET A 474 -9.69 22.08 28.21
N GLY A 475 -10.93 22.25 27.74
CA GLY A 475 -11.39 23.49 27.11
C GLY A 475 -10.70 23.81 25.78
N ALA A 476 -10.10 22.81 25.12
CA ALA A 476 -9.41 23.00 23.85
C ALA A 476 -10.42 23.19 22.70
N SER A 477 -10.14 24.10 21.78
CA SER A 477 -10.88 24.19 20.52
C SER A 477 -10.32 23.18 19.53
N TYR A 478 -11.15 22.27 19.02
CA TYR A 478 -10.73 21.23 18.10
C TYR A 478 -11.82 20.85 17.09
N GLY A 479 -11.40 20.24 15.98
CA GLY A 479 -12.27 19.63 14.99
C GLY A 479 -12.16 18.10 15.00
N ARG A 480 -13.13 17.40 14.41
CA ARG A 480 -13.13 15.94 14.29
C ARG A 480 -13.55 15.50 12.90
N ILE A 481 -12.85 14.53 12.31
CA ILE A 481 -13.16 13.91 11.03
C ILE A 481 -13.21 12.39 11.19
N GLN A 482 -14.32 11.78 10.74
CA GLN A 482 -14.53 10.34 10.76
C GLN A 482 -14.88 9.79 9.37
N GLY A 483 -14.75 8.47 9.23
CA GLY A 483 -14.83 7.77 7.94
C GLY A 483 -16.23 7.71 7.33
N ASP A 484 -17.26 7.86 8.15
CA ASP A 484 -18.68 7.90 7.79
C ASP A 484 -19.19 9.33 7.49
N MET A 485 -18.39 10.35 7.79
CA MET A 485 -18.76 11.75 7.55
C MET A 485 -18.86 12.05 6.05
N ALA A 486 -19.95 12.71 5.65
CA ALA A 486 -20.14 13.17 4.26
C ALA A 486 -19.03 14.15 3.82
N GLN A 487 -18.66 14.12 2.55
CA GLN A 487 -17.57 14.91 1.98
C GLN A 487 -17.71 16.41 2.27
N ASP A 488 -18.89 17.00 2.04
CA ASP A 488 -19.16 18.42 2.29
C ASP A 488 -18.92 18.83 3.75
N LYS A 489 -19.20 17.93 4.70
CA LYS A 489 -18.95 18.19 6.13
C LYS A 489 -17.46 18.18 6.43
N ARG A 490 -16.70 17.26 5.83
CA ARG A 490 -15.24 17.21 5.97
C ARG A 490 -14.59 18.50 5.46
N GLU A 491 -15.01 18.97 4.29
CA GLU A 491 -14.49 20.21 3.70
C GLU A 491 -14.80 21.44 4.56
N LYS A 492 -15.99 21.51 5.18
CA LYS A 492 -16.34 22.59 6.13
C LYS A 492 -15.46 22.58 7.38
N VAL A 493 -15.13 21.41 7.91
CA VAL A 493 -14.21 21.27 9.07
C VAL A 493 -12.81 21.73 8.68
N LEU A 494 -12.29 21.30 7.53
CA LEU A 494 -10.97 21.73 7.04
C LEU A 494 -10.91 23.24 6.77
N LYS A 495 -11.96 23.81 6.19
CA LYS A 495 -12.07 25.27 6.00
C LYS A 495 -12.06 26.00 7.34
N SER A 496 -12.81 25.50 8.33
CA SER A 496 -12.84 26.08 9.68
C SER A 496 -11.46 26.05 10.37
N MET A 497 -10.69 24.97 10.15
CA MET A 497 -9.31 24.89 10.61
C MET A 497 -8.41 25.90 9.89
N ALA A 498 -8.57 26.05 8.58
CA ALA A 498 -7.82 27.04 7.79
C ALA A 498 -8.12 28.48 8.22
N ASP A 499 -9.39 28.77 8.53
CA ASP A 499 -9.88 30.05 9.07
C ASP A 499 -9.41 30.33 10.52
N GLY A 500 -8.69 29.39 11.16
CA GLY A 500 -8.12 29.57 12.50
C GLY A 500 -9.13 29.40 13.64
N LYS A 501 -10.25 28.71 13.43
CA LYS A 501 -11.24 28.47 14.49
C LYS A 501 -10.77 27.48 15.55
N PHE A 502 -9.82 26.61 15.20
CA PHE A 502 -9.22 25.63 16.09
C PHE A 502 -7.85 25.18 15.55
N ASP A 503 -7.00 24.70 16.45
CA ASP A 503 -5.62 24.29 16.14
C ASP A 503 -5.41 22.78 16.17
N VAL A 504 -6.38 22.03 16.72
CA VAL A 504 -6.30 20.57 16.88
C VAL A 504 -7.36 19.88 16.02
N LEU A 505 -6.98 18.84 15.30
CA LEU A 505 -7.89 18.05 14.47
C LEU A 505 -7.75 16.55 14.78
N LEU A 506 -8.82 15.95 15.29
CA LEU A 506 -8.95 14.51 15.51
C LEU A 506 -9.38 13.82 14.21
N ILE A 507 -8.66 12.79 13.79
CA ILE A 507 -8.95 12.08 12.53
C ILE A 507 -8.87 10.57 12.76
N SER A 508 -9.88 9.82 12.32
CA SER A 508 -9.69 8.37 12.23
C SER A 508 -8.73 8.03 11.10
N THR A 509 -7.73 7.18 11.33
CA THR A 509 -6.64 6.96 10.35
C THR A 509 -7.18 6.51 8.99
N ARG A 510 -8.25 5.71 8.96
CA ARG A 510 -8.98 5.35 7.73
C ARG A 510 -9.62 6.53 7.02
N ALA A 511 -10.18 7.49 7.75
CA ALA A 511 -10.72 8.72 7.16
C ALA A 511 -9.61 9.63 6.61
N GLY A 512 -8.45 9.66 7.28
CA GLY A 512 -7.25 10.37 6.82
C GLY A 512 -6.70 9.85 5.49
N GLY A 513 -6.86 8.55 5.22
CA GLY A 513 -6.48 7.94 3.95
C GLY A 513 -7.27 8.45 2.73
N LEU A 514 -8.47 9.01 2.92
CA LEU A 514 -9.47 9.26 1.86
C LEU A 514 -9.20 10.46 0.93
N GLY A 515 -8.00 11.06 0.95
CA GLY A 515 -7.62 12.10 -0.04
C GLY A 515 -7.70 13.54 0.44
N LEU A 516 -7.73 13.81 1.74
CA LEU A 516 -7.84 15.17 2.27
C LEU A 516 -6.53 15.96 2.13
N ASN A 517 -6.63 17.25 1.77
CA ASN A 517 -5.48 18.16 1.84
C ASN A 517 -5.44 18.87 3.20
N ILE A 518 -4.40 18.63 4.01
CA ILE A 518 -4.29 19.20 5.37
C ILE A 518 -2.90 19.84 5.59
N GLN A 519 -2.47 20.68 4.65
CA GLN A 519 -1.19 21.40 4.71
C GLN A 519 -1.11 22.42 5.85
N GLN A 520 -2.24 22.83 6.43
CA GLN A 520 -2.28 23.81 7.50
C GLN A 520 -1.68 23.29 8.81
N ALA A 521 -1.57 21.96 8.95
CA ALA A 521 -0.96 21.33 10.11
C ALA A 521 0.43 20.81 9.80
N ASN A 522 1.31 20.94 10.80
CA ASN A 522 2.72 20.55 10.70
C ASN A 522 3.16 19.66 11.87
N ARG A 523 2.26 19.36 12.81
CA ARG A 523 2.49 18.40 13.90
C ARG A 523 1.51 17.24 13.75
N VAL A 524 2.01 16.00 13.73
CA VAL A 524 1.20 14.80 13.53
C VAL A 524 1.45 13.81 14.66
N ILE A 525 0.42 13.43 15.39
CA ILE A 525 0.46 12.40 16.43
C ILE A 525 -0.22 11.15 15.89
N ILE A 526 0.50 10.03 15.88
CA ILE A 526 -0.03 8.69 15.65
C ILE A 526 -0.18 8.03 17.03
N PHE A 527 -1.41 8.02 17.54
CA PHE A 527 -1.72 7.59 18.91
C PHE A 527 -1.66 6.08 19.09
N ASP A 528 -2.11 5.34 18.08
CA ASP A 528 -2.10 3.88 18.02
C ASP A 528 -1.85 3.37 16.58
N PHE A 529 -1.33 2.14 16.45
CA PHE A 529 -0.94 1.54 15.17
C PHE A 529 -1.82 0.35 14.79
N ALA A 530 -1.98 0.13 13.49
CA ALA A 530 -2.56 -1.12 12.96
C ALA A 530 -1.45 -2.10 12.52
N PHE A 531 -1.79 -3.32 12.10
CA PHE A 531 -0.79 -4.22 11.48
C PHE A 531 -0.28 -3.71 10.12
N ASN A 532 -1.05 -2.84 9.47
CA ASN A 532 -0.77 -2.29 8.15
C ASN A 532 -0.41 -0.79 8.24
N PRO A 533 0.87 -0.41 8.05
CA PRO A 533 1.32 0.98 8.18
C PRO A 533 0.88 1.88 7.02
N THR A 534 0.34 1.32 5.92
CA THR A 534 -0.03 2.09 4.73
C THR A 534 -0.99 3.23 5.04
N TRP A 535 -1.98 3.01 5.91
CA TRP A 535 -2.96 4.06 6.26
C TRP A 535 -2.31 5.22 7.03
N GLU A 536 -1.30 4.94 7.84
CA GLU A 536 -0.57 5.93 8.64
C GLU A 536 0.35 6.76 7.72
N GLU A 537 1.07 6.11 6.81
CA GLU A 537 1.84 6.80 5.76
C GLU A 537 0.95 7.69 4.89
N GLN A 538 -0.25 7.19 4.54
CA GLN A 538 -1.24 7.97 3.80
C GLN A 538 -1.71 9.19 4.57
N ALA A 539 -1.93 9.05 5.88
CA ALA A 539 -2.31 10.14 6.77
C ALA A 539 -1.20 11.19 6.90
N ILE A 540 0.05 10.78 7.13
CA ILE A 540 1.22 11.67 7.20
C ILE A 540 1.42 12.42 5.88
N GLY A 541 1.27 11.71 4.75
CA GLY A 541 1.33 12.32 3.41
C GLY A 541 0.24 13.37 3.13
N ARG A 542 -0.79 13.50 3.98
CA ARG A 542 -1.78 14.59 3.87
C ARG A 542 -1.28 15.90 4.47
N ALA A 543 -0.42 15.84 5.49
CA ALA A 543 0.23 17.00 6.09
C ALA A 543 1.57 17.34 5.41
N TYR A 544 2.36 16.32 5.04
CA TYR A 544 3.65 16.48 4.36
C TYR A 544 3.54 16.27 2.84
N ARG A 545 3.16 17.34 2.13
CA ARG A 545 2.97 17.35 0.66
C ARG A 545 3.38 18.69 0.05
N LEU A 546 3.56 18.72 -1.27
CA LEU A 546 3.81 19.96 -2.04
C LEU A 546 2.86 21.08 -1.61
N GLY A 547 3.39 22.24 -1.22
CA GLY A 547 2.63 23.36 -0.64
C GLY A 547 2.76 23.50 0.88
N GLN A 548 3.36 22.52 1.56
CA GLN A 548 3.75 22.65 2.97
C GLN A 548 4.93 23.63 3.10
N THR A 549 4.77 24.67 3.93
CA THR A 549 5.75 25.74 4.14
C THR A 549 6.50 25.64 5.46
N LYS A 550 6.00 24.84 6.41
CA LYS A 550 6.61 24.60 7.72
C LYS A 550 7.29 23.22 7.80
N PRO A 551 8.34 23.05 8.62
CA PRO A 551 8.85 21.72 8.98
C PRO A 551 7.74 20.86 9.60
N VAL A 552 7.69 19.58 9.23
CA VAL A 552 6.67 18.64 9.73
C VAL A 552 7.27 17.64 10.71
N PHE A 553 6.64 17.50 11.87
CA PHE A 553 7.07 16.59 12.92
C PHE A 553 6.00 15.53 13.17
N VAL A 554 6.39 14.26 13.10
CA VAL A 554 5.51 13.12 13.34
C VAL A 554 5.94 12.44 14.63
N TYR A 555 4.98 12.15 15.51
CA TYR A 555 5.19 11.46 16.78
C TYR A 555 4.41 10.15 16.78
N ARG A 556 5.13 9.03 16.88
CA ARG A 556 4.58 7.67 16.85
C ARG A 556 4.68 7.07 18.25
N PHE A 557 3.55 6.75 18.88
CA PHE A 557 3.51 6.27 20.27
C PHE A 557 3.45 4.75 20.38
N VAL A 558 4.53 4.11 20.84
CA VAL A 558 4.62 2.65 21.01
C VAL A 558 4.56 2.30 22.50
N ALA A 559 3.63 1.45 22.92
CA ALA A 559 3.65 0.86 24.26
C ALA A 559 4.78 -0.18 24.36
N GLY A 560 5.89 0.20 24.99
CA GLY A 560 7.08 -0.64 25.14
C GLY A 560 6.82 -1.87 26.00
N GLY A 561 7.53 -2.97 25.72
CA GLY A 561 7.39 -4.22 26.46
C GLY A 561 6.09 -4.99 26.20
N THR A 562 5.19 -4.44 25.39
CA THR A 562 3.91 -5.06 25.00
C THR A 562 3.96 -5.62 23.58
N PHE A 563 2.85 -6.22 23.13
CA PHE A 563 2.69 -6.64 21.75
C PHE A 563 2.80 -5.49 20.73
N GLU A 564 2.54 -4.23 21.11
CA GLU A 564 2.68 -3.07 20.20
C GLU A 564 4.14 -2.88 19.75
N PHE A 565 5.11 -3.15 20.63
CA PHE A 565 6.53 -3.06 20.28
C PHE A 565 6.91 -4.13 19.24
N ALA A 566 6.49 -5.39 19.47
CA ALA A 566 6.70 -6.48 18.52
C ALA A 566 5.96 -6.24 17.18
N LEU A 567 4.77 -5.62 17.24
CA LEU A 567 4.01 -5.21 16.08
C LEU A 567 4.78 -4.19 15.26
N TYR A 568 5.28 -3.16 15.92
CA TYR A 568 6.04 -2.08 15.33
C TYR A 568 7.35 -2.59 14.68
N ASP A 569 8.12 -3.44 15.36
CA ASP A 569 9.32 -4.05 14.78
C ASP A 569 9.01 -4.88 13.52
N LYS A 570 7.86 -5.59 13.51
CA LYS A 570 7.40 -6.30 12.33
C LYS A 570 6.98 -5.36 11.20
N GLN A 571 6.36 -4.23 11.50
CA GLN A 571 6.04 -3.20 10.50
C GLN A 571 7.33 -2.58 9.92
N LEU A 572 8.31 -2.26 10.77
CA LEU A 572 9.61 -1.75 10.35
C LEU A 572 10.32 -2.73 9.41
N PHE A 573 10.32 -4.02 9.76
CA PHE A 573 10.86 -5.07 8.93
C PHE A 573 10.19 -5.14 7.55
N LYS A 574 8.85 -5.10 7.51
CA LYS A 574 8.08 -5.10 6.26
C LYS A 574 8.37 -3.85 5.41
N THR A 575 8.47 -2.69 6.05
CA THR A 575 8.81 -1.43 5.39
C THR A 575 10.24 -1.47 4.85
N GLY A 576 11.16 -2.06 5.62
CA GLY A 576 12.53 -2.26 5.22
C GLY A 576 12.67 -3.17 4.00
N LEU A 577 11.94 -4.30 3.97
CA LEU A 577 11.83 -5.18 2.80
C LEU A 577 11.32 -4.45 1.54
N SER A 578 10.29 -3.62 1.68
CA SER A 578 9.77 -2.82 0.57
C SER A 578 10.84 -1.86 0.04
N SER A 579 11.53 -1.17 0.94
CA SER A 579 12.65 -0.28 0.60
C SER A 579 13.81 -1.04 -0.06
N ARG A 580 14.07 -2.29 0.38
CA ARG A 580 15.04 -3.19 -0.26
C ARG A 580 14.70 -3.48 -1.69
N VAL A 581 13.45 -3.82 -2.02
CA VAL A 581 13.09 -4.18 -3.40
C VAL A 581 12.96 -2.96 -4.31
N VAL A 582 12.49 -1.83 -3.78
CA VAL A 582 12.02 -0.70 -4.60
C VAL A 582 12.92 0.53 -4.52
N ASP A 583 13.45 0.88 -3.33
CA ASP A 583 14.15 2.16 -3.07
C ASP A 583 15.69 2.03 -3.01
N LYS A 584 16.24 0.89 -3.42
CA LYS A 584 17.69 0.58 -3.39
C LYS A 584 18.38 0.70 -2.01
N LYS A 585 17.62 0.72 -0.90
CA LYS A 585 18.20 0.78 0.47
C LYS A 585 18.35 -0.60 1.09
N ASN A 586 19.35 -0.79 1.96
CA ASN A 586 19.56 -2.02 2.75
C ASN A 586 19.34 -1.77 4.26
N PRO A 587 18.08 -1.64 4.73
CA PRO A 587 17.75 -1.44 6.15
C PRO A 587 18.10 -2.66 7.01
N MET A 588 18.43 -2.45 8.28
CA MET A 588 18.78 -3.52 9.24
C MET A 588 17.64 -4.55 9.47
N ARG A 589 18.02 -5.75 9.92
CA ARG A 589 17.10 -6.88 10.14
C ARG A 589 16.74 -6.94 11.62
N ASN A 590 15.46 -6.78 11.93
CA ASN A 590 15.00 -6.70 13.32
C ASN A 590 13.87 -7.71 13.68
N ALA A 591 13.47 -8.64 12.80
CA ALA A 591 12.28 -9.50 13.03
C ALA A 591 12.57 -10.99 13.36
N ASN A 592 11.81 -11.52 14.33
CA ASN A 592 11.82 -12.93 14.78
C ASN A 592 10.69 -13.78 14.12
N LYS A 593 10.90 -15.10 13.98
CA LYS A 593 10.09 -16.02 13.14
C LYS A 593 8.77 -16.59 13.73
N LYS A 594 8.44 -16.47 15.02
CA LYS A 594 7.36 -17.28 15.63
C LYS A 594 6.05 -16.50 15.97
N PRO A 595 4.88 -16.91 15.45
CA PRO A 595 3.57 -16.32 15.77
C PRO A 595 3.01 -16.62 17.18
N GLY A 596 3.67 -17.46 17.99
CA GLY A 596 3.22 -17.79 19.35
C GLY A 596 3.50 -16.71 20.40
N ASP A 597 4.14 -15.60 20.00
CA ASP A 597 4.76 -14.65 20.93
C ASP A 597 3.95 -13.37 21.21
N TRP A 598 2.73 -13.23 20.67
CA TRP A 598 1.95 -11.98 20.78
C TRP A 598 1.24 -11.77 22.13
N LEU A 599 0.89 -12.85 22.83
CA LEU A 599 0.18 -12.79 24.12
C LEU A 599 1.13 -13.19 25.24
N LYS A 600 2.06 -12.29 25.57
CA LYS A 600 3.00 -12.42 26.70
C LYS A 600 2.73 -11.32 27.70
N ALA A 601 3.06 -11.58 28.97
CA ALA A 601 3.11 -10.55 29.99
C ALA A 601 4.02 -9.39 29.55
N PRO A 602 3.72 -8.14 29.97
CA PRO A 602 4.48 -6.98 29.55
C PRO A 602 5.89 -7.05 30.15
N LEU A 603 6.90 -6.84 29.31
CA LEU A 603 8.30 -6.80 29.73
C LEU A 603 8.65 -5.41 30.26
N ASP A 604 9.59 -5.36 31.21
CA ASP A 604 10.13 -4.07 31.65
C ASP A 604 10.99 -3.44 30.54
N VAL A 605 10.83 -2.14 30.36
CA VAL A 605 11.46 -1.39 29.28
C VAL A 605 12.60 -0.56 29.87
N PRO A 606 13.87 -0.86 29.55
CA PRO A 606 15.01 -0.11 30.07
C PRO A 606 15.03 1.32 29.51
N GLN A 607 15.47 2.26 30.34
CA GLN A 607 15.70 3.64 29.92
C GLN A 607 16.90 3.69 28.96
N GLN A 608 16.71 4.29 27.78
CA GLN A 608 17.77 4.59 26.82
C GLN A 608 18.13 6.07 26.90
N ASP A 609 19.31 6.41 26.40
CA ASP A 609 19.72 7.80 26.26
C ASP A 609 18.91 8.49 25.15
N ILE A 610 17.98 9.35 25.55
CA ILE A 610 17.12 10.11 24.66
C ILE A 610 17.75 11.42 24.17
N SER A 611 18.85 11.86 24.79
CA SER A 611 19.50 13.13 24.46
C SER A 611 20.15 13.12 23.08
N VAL A 612 20.46 11.92 22.56
CA VAL A 612 21.03 11.69 21.22
C VAL A 612 20.14 12.25 20.10
N GLU A 613 18.83 12.34 20.33
CA GLU A 613 17.87 12.79 19.34
C GLU A 613 17.49 14.29 19.50
N ALA A 614 18.16 15.02 20.42
CA ALA A 614 17.96 16.45 20.64
C ALA A 614 18.47 17.31 19.48
N GLY A 615 17.93 18.54 19.36
CA GLY A 615 18.27 19.50 18.30
C GLY A 615 17.52 19.28 16.98
N LYS A 616 16.61 18.30 16.96
CA LYS A 616 15.77 18.00 15.79
C LYS A 616 14.45 18.78 15.81
N ASP A 617 13.98 19.22 16.99
CA ASP A 617 12.76 20.01 17.15
C ASP A 617 12.81 20.87 18.42
N GLU A 618 13.26 22.11 18.24
CA GLU A 618 13.49 23.10 19.31
C GLU A 618 12.24 23.41 20.15
N HIS A 619 11.05 23.39 19.54
CA HIS A 619 9.86 23.97 20.14
C HIS A 619 9.06 22.96 20.98
N VAL A 620 9.12 21.67 20.66
CA VAL A 620 8.31 20.64 21.31
C VAL A 620 9.18 19.51 21.82
N MET A 621 9.85 18.75 20.94
CA MET A 621 10.61 17.57 21.35
C MET A 621 11.80 17.91 22.26
N ASP A 622 12.55 18.96 21.94
CA ASP A 622 13.71 19.37 22.76
C ASP A 622 13.28 19.84 24.15
N LYS A 623 12.13 20.53 24.26
CA LYS A 623 11.52 20.87 25.56
C LYS A 623 11.05 19.64 26.33
N ILE A 624 10.51 18.63 25.64
CA ILE A 624 10.11 17.36 26.27
C ILE A 624 11.36 16.61 26.77
N ILE A 625 12.42 16.51 25.97
CA ILE A 625 13.70 15.89 26.36
C ILE A 625 14.28 16.62 27.58
N ALA A 626 14.35 17.95 27.55
CA ALA A 626 14.86 18.75 28.66
C ALA A 626 14.06 18.53 29.96
N SER A 627 12.73 18.42 29.86
CA SER A 627 11.88 18.16 31.03
C SER A 627 11.99 16.75 31.63
N GLN A 628 12.56 15.79 30.90
CA GLN A 628 12.77 14.44 31.44
C GLN A 628 13.97 14.36 32.38
N HIS A 629 15.00 15.20 32.16
CA HIS A 629 16.20 15.20 33.00
C HIS A 629 16.00 15.84 34.39
N GLY A 630 14.79 16.33 34.71
CA GLY A 630 14.48 17.14 35.89
C GLY A 630 13.53 16.50 36.91
N ASP A 631 13.47 15.17 37.03
CA ASP A 631 12.67 14.42 38.02
C ASP A 631 11.13 14.52 37.93
N GLN A 632 10.55 15.23 36.94
CA GLN A 632 9.10 15.48 36.88
C GLN A 632 8.32 14.60 35.88
N ASP A 633 8.94 14.08 34.81
CA ASP A 633 8.23 13.44 33.68
C ASP A 633 9.02 12.28 33.02
N GLU A 634 9.63 11.38 33.79
CA GLU A 634 10.46 10.24 33.31
C GLU A 634 9.66 9.04 32.76
N PHE A 635 8.71 9.29 31.85
CA PHE A 635 7.91 8.21 31.26
C PHE A 635 8.24 7.89 29.79
N ILE A 636 9.21 8.55 29.16
CA ILE A 636 9.64 8.15 27.80
C ILE A 636 10.90 7.31 27.94
N ARG A 637 10.84 6.04 27.52
CA ARG A 637 11.96 5.10 27.70
C ARG A 637 12.96 5.14 26.57
N SER A 638 12.51 5.41 25.35
CA SER A 638 13.41 5.64 24.21
C SER A 638 12.77 6.52 23.16
N ILE A 639 13.60 7.30 22.48
CA ILE A 639 13.26 8.11 21.33
C ILE A 639 14.17 7.65 20.21
N LYS A 640 13.58 7.26 19.08
CA LYS A 640 14.33 6.90 17.88
C LYS A 640 13.73 7.62 16.71
N THR A 641 14.56 8.15 15.82
CA THR A 641 14.05 8.65 14.55
C THR A 641 13.89 7.53 13.54
N MET A 642 12.90 7.66 12.64
CA MET A 642 12.68 6.67 11.58
C MET A 642 13.90 6.50 10.67
N GLU A 643 14.69 7.56 10.48
CA GLU A 643 15.95 7.51 9.73
C GLU A 643 16.98 6.62 10.44
N THR A 644 17.17 6.76 11.75
CA THR A 644 18.07 5.90 12.55
C THR A 644 17.61 4.44 12.51
N LEU A 645 16.30 4.21 12.58
CA LEU A 645 15.71 2.86 12.52
C LEU A 645 15.87 2.19 11.14
N MET A 646 15.85 2.99 10.07
CA MET A 646 16.05 2.54 8.69
C MET A 646 17.51 2.65 8.21
N GLY A 647 18.46 2.86 9.13
CA GLY A 647 19.88 2.98 8.79
C GLY A 647 20.37 1.85 7.88
N GLU A 648 21.17 2.21 6.88
CA GLU A 648 21.75 1.27 5.92
C GLU A 648 22.88 0.47 6.58
N SER A 649 22.85 -0.86 6.43
CA SER A 649 24.00 -1.69 6.75
C SER A 649 25.15 -1.35 5.79
N LYS A 650 26.20 -0.68 6.29
CA LYS A 650 27.40 -0.34 5.50
C LYS A 650 28.18 -1.57 5.02
N ASP A 651 27.94 -2.74 5.61
CA ASP A 651 28.75 -3.95 5.42
C ASP A 651 28.21 -4.93 4.35
N GLU A 652 27.23 -4.54 3.52
CA GLU A 652 26.49 -5.49 2.66
C GLU A 652 26.45 -5.08 1.16
N GLU A 653 27.53 -4.54 0.60
CA GLU A 653 27.65 -4.40 -0.86
C GLU A 653 27.89 -5.77 -1.54
N LEU A 654 27.32 -5.94 -2.75
CA LEU A 654 27.53 -7.14 -3.57
C LEU A 654 28.99 -7.18 -4.03
N THR A 655 29.61 -8.36 -3.97
CA THR A 655 30.96 -8.55 -4.52
C THR A 655 30.95 -8.48 -6.05
N ALA A 656 32.13 -8.31 -6.68
CA ALA A 656 32.25 -8.32 -8.13
C ALA A 656 31.75 -9.64 -8.75
N GLU A 657 31.99 -10.77 -8.09
CA GLU A 657 31.51 -12.08 -8.51
C GLU A 657 29.98 -12.18 -8.45
N GLU A 658 29.38 -11.69 -7.36
CA GLU A 658 27.91 -11.64 -7.21
C GLU A 658 27.29 -10.71 -8.26
N MET A 659 27.92 -9.57 -8.57
CA MET A 659 27.46 -8.68 -9.64
C MET A 659 27.48 -9.35 -11.02
N ALA A 660 28.52 -10.15 -11.33
CA ALA A 660 28.59 -10.93 -12.56
C ALA A 660 27.52 -12.02 -12.61
N GLU A 661 27.20 -12.66 -11.48
CA GLU A 661 26.07 -13.59 -11.37
C GLU A 661 24.74 -12.88 -11.67
N VAL A 662 24.52 -11.69 -11.09
CA VAL A 662 23.32 -10.88 -11.35
C VAL A 662 23.20 -10.56 -12.85
N GLU A 663 24.28 -10.19 -13.52
CA GLU A 663 24.25 -9.89 -14.96
C GLU A 663 23.90 -11.12 -15.80
N ASN A 664 24.50 -12.26 -15.51
CA ASN A 664 24.20 -13.52 -16.17
C ASN A 664 22.73 -13.94 -15.98
N ASP A 665 22.19 -13.81 -14.77
CA ASP A 665 20.79 -14.13 -14.49
C ASP A 665 19.83 -13.16 -15.18
N VAL A 666 20.16 -11.87 -15.25
CA VAL A 666 19.38 -10.88 -16.00
C VAL A 666 19.38 -11.18 -17.50
N MET A 667 20.53 -11.55 -18.08
CA MET A 667 20.61 -11.96 -19.48
C MET A 667 19.75 -13.20 -19.74
N LYS A 668 19.89 -14.25 -18.93
CA LYS A 668 19.07 -15.46 -19.05
C LYS A 668 17.57 -15.16 -18.98
N ALA A 669 17.17 -14.27 -18.06
CA ALA A 669 15.77 -13.86 -17.93
C ALA A 669 15.27 -13.09 -19.17
N LYS A 670 16.09 -12.21 -19.76
CA LYS A 670 15.77 -11.51 -21.01
C LYS A 670 15.68 -12.46 -22.21
N THR A 671 16.61 -13.41 -22.34
CA THR A 671 16.60 -14.40 -23.43
C THR A 671 15.36 -15.30 -23.35
N ARG A 672 14.96 -15.74 -22.14
CA ARG A 672 13.73 -16.52 -21.93
C ARG A 672 12.46 -15.77 -22.35
N LYS A 673 12.46 -14.43 -22.32
CA LYS A 673 11.34 -13.62 -22.83
C LYS A 673 11.30 -13.63 -24.36
N LEU A 674 12.44 -13.42 -25.00
CA LEU A 674 12.57 -13.34 -26.46
C LEU A 674 12.24 -14.66 -27.18
N THR A 675 12.49 -15.81 -26.55
CA THR A 675 12.28 -17.12 -27.20
C THR A 675 10.85 -17.66 -27.07
N GLY A 676 9.97 -16.97 -26.32
CA GLY A 676 8.77 -17.60 -25.78
C GLY A 676 9.13 -18.70 -24.77
N GLY A 677 8.35 -18.85 -23.70
CA GLY A 677 8.48 -20.01 -22.82
C GLY A 677 8.33 -21.33 -23.61
N PRO A 678 8.74 -22.47 -23.02
CA PRO A 678 8.70 -23.77 -23.68
C PRO A 678 7.26 -24.30 -23.82
N GLU A 679 6.43 -23.64 -24.63
CA GLU A 679 5.11 -24.14 -25.06
C GLU A 679 4.84 -23.88 -26.55
N VAL A 680 5.73 -23.22 -27.30
CA VAL A 680 5.56 -22.99 -28.75
C VAL A 680 6.69 -23.64 -29.55
N ARG A 681 6.87 -24.95 -29.39
CA ARG A 681 7.51 -25.81 -30.40
C ARG A 681 6.90 -27.21 -30.36
N SER A 682 5.66 -27.30 -30.83
CA SER A 682 5.22 -28.50 -31.54
C SER A 682 4.66 -28.05 -32.89
N THR A 683 4.98 -28.82 -33.92
CA THR A 683 4.70 -28.63 -35.35
C THR A 683 5.73 -27.83 -36.14
N LEU A 684 6.16 -28.45 -37.24
CA LEU A 684 7.09 -28.00 -38.30
C LEU A 684 8.57 -28.36 -38.09
N ALA A 685 8.88 -29.65 -38.26
CA ALA A 685 10.13 -30.07 -38.89
C ALA A 685 9.84 -30.31 -40.40
N PRO A 686 10.65 -29.79 -41.34
CA PRO A 686 10.49 -30.10 -42.76
C PRO A 686 11.11 -31.47 -43.07
N ALA A 687 10.39 -32.26 -43.86
CA ALA A 687 10.85 -33.55 -44.35
C ALA A 687 12.07 -33.38 -45.27
N MET A 688 13.06 -34.27 -45.12
CA MET A 688 14.11 -34.50 -46.10
C MET A 688 14.12 -35.98 -46.53
N PRO A 689 14.57 -36.27 -47.77
CA PRO A 689 14.13 -37.43 -48.53
C PRO A 689 14.89 -38.72 -48.21
N GLN A 690 14.20 -39.83 -48.43
CA GLN A 690 14.74 -41.19 -48.34
C GLN A 690 15.83 -41.41 -49.40
N THR A 691 16.95 -42.00 -48.98
CA THR A 691 17.84 -42.77 -49.84
C THR A 691 18.10 -44.12 -49.20
N ASP A 692 17.78 -45.17 -49.94
CA ASP A 692 18.03 -46.57 -49.65
C ASP A 692 19.52 -46.87 -49.36
N ILE A 693 19.80 -47.86 -48.50
CA ILE A 693 20.88 -48.86 -48.65
C ILE A 693 20.61 -50.06 -47.71
N VAL A 694 20.24 -51.17 -48.34
CA VAL A 694 20.77 -52.55 -48.24
C VAL A 694 21.16 -53.18 -46.89
N THR A 695 20.59 -54.38 -46.72
CA THR A 695 20.74 -55.52 -45.80
C THR A 695 22.16 -55.97 -45.36
N GLY A 696 22.25 -56.54 -44.14
CA GLY A 696 23.27 -57.53 -43.75
C GLY A 696 23.22 -57.93 -42.25
N PRO A 697 23.29 -59.22 -41.83
CA PRO A 697 22.85 -59.69 -40.50
C PRO A 697 23.97 -60.13 -39.51
N GLN A 698 23.56 -60.22 -38.23
CA GLN A 698 23.98 -61.10 -37.11
C GLN A 698 25.46 -61.49 -36.88
N ASP A 699 25.95 -61.27 -35.64
CA ASP A 699 26.68 -62.26 -34.81
C ASP A 699 26.84 -61.69 -33.37
N GLN A 700 26.31 -62.32 -32.31
CA GLN A 700 26.84 -63.43 -31.49
C GLN A 700 27.88 -63.05 -30.42
N THR A 701 27.60 -63.56 -29.21
CA THR A 701 28.47 -63.98 -28.09
C THR A 701 28.86 -63.01 -26.94
N ASN A 702 28.24 -63.31 -25.78
CA ASN A 702 28.85 -63.67 -24.48
C ASN A 702 29.94 -62.79 -23.84
N ALA A 703 29.65 -62.27 -22.64
CA ALA A 703 30.12 -62.84 -21.35
C ALA A 703 30.05 -61.80 -20.21
N HIS A 704 29.33 -62.10 -19.12
CA HIS A 704 29.94 -62.38 -17.81
C HIS A 704 28.88 -62.55 -16.71
N VAL A 705 29.10 -63.59 -15.91
CA VAL A 705 28.31 -64.09 -14.79
C VAL A 705 28.95 -63.66 -13.49
N SER A 706 28.14 -63.23 -12.51
CA SER A 706 28.25 -63.51 -11.06
C SER A 706 27.34 -62.54 -10.30
N SER A 707 26.59 -62.82 -9.25
CA SER A 707 26.17 -64.04 -8.53
C SER A 707 25.25 -63.51 -7.41
N SER A 708 23.99 -63.96 -7.34
CA SER A 708 23.09 -63.84 -6.17
C SER A 708 23.61 -64.72 -4.99
N PRO A 709 23.04 -64.75 -3.75
CA PRO A 709 21.69 -64.36 -3.33
C PRO A 709 21.48 -63.78 -1.89
N ALA A 710 20.24 -63.30 -1.68
CA ALA A 710 19.27 -63.43 -0.55
C ALA A 710 19.67 -64.29 0.69
N PRO A 711 18.97 -64.23 1.86
CA PRO A 711 17.51 -64.04 2.05
C PRO A 711 17.17 -63.22 3.32
N SER A 712 15.97 -63.07 3.89
CA SER A 712 14.66 -63.72 3.87
C SER A 712 13.69 -62.71 4.54
N GLY A 713 12.46 -62.54 4.05
CA GLY A 713 11.28 -63.05 4.74
C GLY A 713 10.31 -61.90 5.01
N ARG A 714 9.17 -61.87 4.30
CA ARG A 714 7.81 -62.19 4.80
C ARG A 714 7.26 -61.10 5.76
N VAL A 715 6.02 -60.63 5.71
CA VAL A 715 4.76 -60.97 5.01
C VAL A 715 3.72 -59.88 5.42
N VAL A 716 2.57 -59.84 4.72
CA VAL A 716 1.28 -59.14 5.01
C VAL A 716 1.17 -57.67 4.58
N THR A 717 0.52 -57.31 3.47
CA THR A 717 -0.93 -57.31 3.10
C THR A 717 -1.74 -56.16 3.71
N ARG A 718 -2.23 -55.30 2.79
CA ARG A 718 -3.51 -54.53 2.71
C ARG A 718 -4.30 -54.27 4.00
N TYR A 719 -4.74 -53.03 4.19
CA TYR A 719 -6.01 -52.49 3.66
C TYR A 719 -5.94 -50.96 3.54
#